data_AF-A0A7C3XXM4-F1
#
_entry.id   AF-A0A7C3XXM4-F1
#
_cell.length_a   1.000
_cell.length_b   1.000
_cell.length_c   1.000
_cell.angle_alpha   90.00
_cell.angle_beta   90.00
_cell.angle_gamma   90.00
#
_symmetry.space_group_name_H-M   'P 1'
#
loop_
_entity.id
_entity.type
_entity.pdbx_description
1 polymer ?
#
loop_
_entity_poly.entity_id
_entity_poly.type
_entity_poly.pdbx_seq_one_letter_code
_entity_poly.pdbx_strand_id
1 'polypeptide(L)'
;MKGRSLAVYGLLGVILLGAGVRLLFLLTPYMDSDQAINGLMARHVLQGEFPFFFYGQDYCGSIEAYWVSTVFFLLGVSRYTLNGAIALLSLFFILFVYLFARRIADPKTALLAALYSALPSYYLVFHSVLARSAYIEIPILGTLLFIFCHKILSRERCRKSHFFFLGLFCGLGMWTHFLIVYFFPPIFFLILLKGPRVWWRRSVGFFFLGLLGGGLPLWVHNILHPLATWHYLSETSGGGETFGNSLRAFFLQRFPEVLGVRDNDTGAFFLPYFSVGLYLTVGILMLLWLGVEGRNALATLKGKKDRSYGDWLLPLYLFCFPLIFALSGFASGHTSRYLMPIFSALPVSLALITRRIGSFSPFLSFLFIALNLSGNLWGTWERGPFFSAKLKEHYRQARESDEALLAWLKKAGLFRIYCLDYWTSVRLTFDAREEILFAAPYGDRYPQYTRRIDQSPRPAFLFPGDNPDFEETLKAIGGSYQKGQVSGYSIYYGFSPPPYDFEEVVPSASTEVHEPVLEGQKKVFDRDLNTRWTSGLPQKPGFTFQIDLGRIVSAIGRVTLYAGSPEDLPRGIRLEISREGRRWEKVREVPSYFGSLFWSGPHPFHRPMDRVDLIFPPRSGRFLRLTQLGTDPVYYWSVAECYVYRVRPRSSPPEADVHTVIAHLKAIAPKTFYGDPWLEANSENGRGKAKAQRDPMDGSGNGEWLRPQEGVVLAVERAYASPLADFIPHRLNGPRLEREVAGYRLFSLSPSPYFGQALEPKYWKVSANVNARAAEMAVDGKVSTRWTTDRPQRPGDFFQVDLGKVQTVSALRCRVGSSRNDFPRGLVLAYSEDGIKWSPLVGQPRPVLLRWTGETLLSGGGDLALAFTPVPLRYLRLIQNGQDPVYYWSIHELELFQGRP
;
A
#
# COMPACT_ATOMS: atom_id res chain seq x y z
N MET A 1 25.32 45.42 -29.25
CA MET A 1 24.81 44.18 -29.88
C MET A 1 25.73 42.96 -29.69
N LYS A 2 27.06 43.06 -29.90
CA LYS A 2 28.03 41.94 -29.77
C LYS A 2 28.01 41.15 -28.43
N GLY A 3 27.74 41.81 -27.30
CA GLY A 3 27.71 41.14 -25.98
C GLY A 3 26.44 40.33 -25.68
N ARG A 4 25.30 40.66 -26.32
CA ARG A 4 24.04 39.89 -26.17
C ARG A 4 24.07 38.61 -27.00
N SER A 5 24.63 38.67 -28.21
CA SER A 5 24.78 37.50 -29.08
C SER A 5 25.74 36.46 -28.47
N LEU A 6 26.86 36.88 -27.88
CA LEU A 6 27.82 35.97 -27.25
C LEU A 6 27.22 35.18 -26.08
N ALA A 7 26.37 35.81 -25.26
CA ALA A 7 25.71 35.14 -24.14
C ALA A 7 24.66 34.11 -24.61
N VAL A 8 23.95 34.40 -25.70
CA VAL A 8 22.97 33.49 -26.30
C VAL A 8 23.68 32.27 -26.92
N TYR A 9 24.73 32.49 -27.72
CA TYR A 9 25.51 31.38 -28.28
C TYR A 9 26.21 30.55 -27.20
N GLY A 10 26.71 31.20 -26.14
CA GLY A 10 27.27 30.51 -24.98
C GLY A 10 26.25 29.61 -24.27
N LEU A 11 25.02 30.12 -24.06
CA LEU A 11 23.95 29.32 -23.45
C LEU A 11 23.54 28.15 -24.34
N LEU A 12 23.41 28.37 -25.66
CA LEU A 12 23.10 27.32 -26.62
C LEU A 12 24.17 26.22 -26.58
N GLY A 13 25.46 26.59 -26.57
CA GLY A 13 26.56 25.64 -26.42
C GLY A 13 26.48 24.84 -25.13
N VAL A 14 26.15 25.46 -24.00
CA VAL A 14 25.96 24.77 -22.71
C VAL A 14 24.76 23.82 -22.73
N ILE A 15 23.65 24.21 -23.35
CA ILE A 15 22.47 23.34 -23.50
C ILE A 15 22.80 22.14 -24.39
N LEU A 16 23.49 22.35 -25.52
CA LEU A 16 23.92 21.27 -26.41
C LEU A 16 24.88 20.30 -25.71
N LEU A 17 25.79 20.82 -24.88
CA LEU A 17 26.67 20.00 -24.04
C LEU A 17 25.86 19.17 -23.04
N GLY A 18 24.90 19.78 -22.35
CA GLY A 18 24.01 19.08 -21.43
C GLY A 18 23.15 18.01 -22.11
N ALA A 19 22.71 18.26 -23.35
CA ALA A 19 22.01 17.30 -24.18
C ALA A 19 22.93 16.12 -24.57
N GLY A 20 24.18 16.41 -24.94
CA GLY A 20 25.18 15.37 -25.24
C GLY A 20 25.41 14.42 -24.07
N VAL A 21 25.57 14.93 -22.85
CA VAL A 21 25.73 14.11 -21.64
C VAL A 21 24.52 13.19 -21.43
N ARG A 22 23.30 13.71 -21.55
CA ARG A 22 22.07 12.93 -21.35
C ARG A 22 21.88 11.90 -22.46
N LEU A 23 22.24 12.23 -23.69
CA LEU A 23 22.19 11.31 -24.83
C LEU A 23 23.06 10.07 -24.58
N LEU A 24 24.23 10.21 -23.95
CA LEU A 24 25.08 9.06 -23.59
C LEU A 24 24.35 8.06 -22.69
N PHE A 25 23.48 8.51 -21.79
CA PHE A 25 22.65 7.62 -20.94
C PHE A 25 21.54 6.94 -21.73
N LEU A 26 20.96 7.62 -22.72
CA LEU A 26 19.91 7.07 -23.57
C LEU A 26 20.42 5.98 -24.53
N LEU A 27 21.74 5.86 -24.75
CA LEU A 27 22.33 4.77 -25.53
C LEU A 27 22.17 3.40 -24.87
N THR A 28 21.86 3.36 -23.57
CA THR A 28 21.61 2.14 -22.80
C THR A 28 20.33 2.32 -21.98
N PRO A 29 19.13 2.26 -22.58
CA PRO A 29 17.86 2.59 -21.92
C PRO A 29 17.43 1.45 -20.99
N TYR A 30 18.07 1.39 -19.83
CA TYR A 30 17.60 0.62 -18.69
C TYR A 30 16.25 1.17 -18.23
N MET A 31 15.32 0.28 -17.90
CA MET A 31 13.99 0.63 -17.42
C MET A 31 13.65 -0.28 -16.24
N ASP A 32 13.30 0.33 -15.12
CA ASP A 32 12.70 -0.34 -13.97
C ASP A 32 11.17 -0.13 -13.95
N SER A 33 10.49 -0.72 -12.97
CA SER A 33 9.03 -0.61 -12.86
C SER A 33 8.51 0.79 -12.53
N ASP A 34 9.27 1.61 -11.81
CA ASP A 34 8.83 2.99 -11.53
C ASP A 34 8.78 3.80 -12.84
N GLN A 35 9.75 3.59 -13.74
CA GLN A 35 9.73 4.13 -15.10
C GLN A 35 8.59 3.53 -15.93
N ALA A 36 8.40 2.21 -15.86
CA ALA A 36 7.39 1.51 -16.64
C ALA A 36 5.96 1.95 -16.28
N ILE A 37 5.64 2.22 -15.01
CA ILE A 37 4.33 2.76 -14.62
C ILE A 37 4.09 4.09 -15.32
N ASN A 38 5.05 5.02 -15.28
CA ASN A 38 4.86 6.31 -15.91
C ASN A 38 4.68 6.18 -17.42
N GLY A 39 5.41 5.26 -18.05
CA GLY A 39 5.22 4.88 -19.45
C GLY A 39 3.82 4.30 -19.74
N LEU A 40 3.29 3.42 -18.88
CA LEU A 40 1.94 2.87 -19.02
C LEU A 40 0.87 3.96 -18.85
N MET A 41 1.01 4.83 -17.85
CA MET A 41 0.14 5.99 -17.67
C MET A 41 0.14 6.89 -18.91
N ALA A 42 1.32 7.17 -19.48
CA ALA A 42 1.43 7.97 -20.70
C ALA A 42 0.72 7.32 -21.90
N ARG A 43 0.73 5.98 -22.00
CA ARG A 43 -0.05 5.25 -23.02
C ARG A 43 -1.55 5.36 -22.77
N HIS A 44 -1.99 5.25 -21.52
CA HIS A 44 -3.40 5.41 -21.17
C HIS A 44 -3.90 6.83 -21.44
N VAL A 45 -3.05 7.85 -21.27
CA VAL A 45 -3.36 9.23 -21.69
C VAL A 45 -3.64 9.31 -23.19
N LEU A 46 -2.85 8.62 -24.02
CA LEU A 46 -3.11 8.53 -25.47
C LEU A 46 -4.40 7.75 -25.81
N GLN A 47 -4.88 6.91 -24.90
CA GLN A 47 -6.14 6.16 -25.01
C GLN A 47 -7.34 6.94 -24.44
N GLY A 48 -7.13 8.15 -23.91
CA GLY A 48 -8.19 9.03 -23.38
C GLY A 48 -8.40 8.94 -21.88
N GLU A 49 -7.51 8.30 -21.12
CA GLU A 49 -7.52 8.36 -19.66
C GLU A 49 -6.84 9.64 -19.14
N PHE A 50 -7.32 10.18 -18.02
CA PHE A 50 -6.77 11.39 -17.40
C PHE A 50 -6.43 11.14 -15.93
N PRO A 51 -5.37 10.35 -15.64
CA PRO A 51 -4.99 10.09 -14.26
C PRO A 51 -4.61 11.40 -13.56
N PHE A 52 -5.06 11.58 -12.32
CA PHE A 52 -4.65 12.72 -11.50
C PHE A 52 -3.31 12.47 -10.82
N PHE A 53 -3.07 11.24 -10.38
CA PHE A 53 -1.85 10.85 -9.68
C PHE A 53 -1.22 9.63 -10.33
N PHE A 54 0.04 9.39 -9.97
CA PHE A 54 0.77 8.17 -10.21
C PHE A 54 -0.03 6.97 -9.70
N TYR A 55 -0.14 5.93 -10.52
CA TYR A 55 -0.98 4.78 -10.19
C TYR A 55 -0.57 4.14 -8.84
N GLY A 56 -1.56 3.96 -7.96
CA GLY A 56 -1.38 3.43 -6.60
C GLY A 56 -0.73 4.40 -5.60
N GLN A 57 -0.71 5.71 -5.86
CA GLN A 57 -0.19 6.73 -4.93
C GLN A 57 -1.00 8.02 -4.98
N ASP A 58 -1.71 8.39 -3.91
CA ASP A 58 -2.56 9.59 -3.91
C ASP A 58 -1.81 10.91 -3.63
N TYR A 59 -0.50 10.99 -3.90
CA TYR A 59 0.31 12.18 -3.59
C TYR A 59 1.29 12.64 -4.69
N CYS A 60 1.65 11.77 -5.64
CA CYS A 60 2.62 12.07 -6.70
C CYS A 60 1.87 12.32 -8.01
N GLY A 61 1.86 13.55 -8.53
CA GLY A 61 1.03 13.94 -9.66
C GLY A 61 1.48 13.34 -11.00
N SER A 62 0.55 13.17 -11.93
CA SER A 62 0.78 12.55 -13.25
C SER A 62 1.37 13.49 -14.31
N ILE A 63 1.92 14.65 -13.93
CA ILE A 63 2.46 15.65 -14.88
C ILE A 63 3.54 15.07 -15.80
N GLU A 64 4.40 14.19 -15.29
CA GLU A 64 5.44 13.52 -16.07
C GLU A 64 4.80 12.60 -17.14
N ALA A 65 3.74 11.87 -16.80
CA ALA A 65 3.01 11.00 -17.74
C ALA A 65 2.40 11.81 -18.89
N TYR A 66 1.82 12.98 -18.62
CA TYR A 66 1.29 13.86 -19.67
C TYR A 66 2.40 14.34 -20.61
N TRP A 67 3.56 14.70 -20.06
CA TRP A 67 4.71 15.08 -20.88
C TRP A 67 5.22 13.92 -21.75
N VAL A 68 5.41 12.74 -21.15
CA VAL A 68 5.82 11.52 -21.85
C VAL A 68 4.82 11.14 -22.93
N SER A 69 3.51 11.28 -22.68
CA SER A 69 2.46 10.98 -23.66
C SER A 69 2.60 11.83 -24.93
N THR A 70 2.99 13.09 -24.79
CA THR A 70 3.25 13.99 -25.94
C THR A 70 4.42 13.49 -26.77
N VAL A 71 5.48 13.00 -26.13
CA VAL A 71 6.64 12.43 -26.83
C VAL A 71 6.30 11.09 -27.47
N PHE A 72 5.53 10.24 -26.80
CA PHE A 72 5.02 8.99 -27.36
C PHE A 72 4.13 9.20 -28.58
N PHE A 73 3.29 10.23 -28.56
CA PHE A 73 2.46 10.61 -29.71
C PHE A 73 3.32 10.96 -30.94
N LEU A 74 4.44 11.67 -30.74
CA LEU A 74 5.29 12.14 -31.83
C LEU A 74 6.30 11.10 -32.33
N LEU A 75 6.89 10.32 -31.42
CA LEU A 75 8.05 9.46 -31.70
C LEU A 75 7.78 7.96 -31.49
N GLY A 76 6.57 7.61 -31.03
CA GLY A 76 6.18 6.24 -30.72
C GLY A 76 6.56 5.80 -29.30
N VAL A 77 5.95 4.70 -28.85
CA VAL A 77 6.15 4.12 -27.51
C VAL A 77 7.39 3.22 -27.51
N SER A 78 8.38 3.58 -26.69
CA SER A 78 9.59 2.79 -26.46
C SER A 78 10.29 3.20 -25.16
N ARG A 79 11.22 2.37 -24.67
CA ARG A 79 12.09 2.75 -23.53
C ARG A 79 12.93 4.00 -23.85
N TYR A 80 13.36 4.18 -25.11
CA TYR A 80 14.13 5.34 -25.55
C TYR A 80 13.32 6.63 -25.50
N THR A 81 12.09 6.61 -26.00
CA THR A 81 11.22 7.79 -26.02
C THR A 81 10.72 8.15 -24.62
N LEU A 82 10.58 7.16 -23.73
CA LEU A 82 10.22 7.36 -22.33
C LEU A 82 11.29 8.19 -21.60
N ASN A 83 12.53 7.71 -21.61
CA ASN A 83 13.64 8.40 -20.96
C ASN A 83 14.09 9.66 -21.72
N GLY A 84 13.96 9.64 -23.05
CA GLY A 84 14.20 10.79 -23.91
C GLY A 84 13.30 11.98 -23.60
N ALA A 85 12.05 11.74 -23.21
CA ALA A 85 11.14 12.79 -22.77
C ALA A 85 11.68 13.53 -21.54
N ILE A 86 12.21 12.80 -20.55
CA ILE A 86 12.76 13.37 -19.32
C ILE A 86 14.08 14.08 -19.59
N ALA A 87 14.93 13.48 -20.43
CA ALA A 87 16.15 14.13 -20.90
C ALA A 87 15.84 15.48 -21.57
N LEU A 88 14.80 15.55 -22.42
CA LEU A 88 14.34 16.80 -23.03
C LEU A 88 13.81 17.79 -22.00
N LEU A 89 12.99 17.33 -21.05
CA LEU A 89 12.45 18.17 -19.98
C LEU A 89 13.56 18.81 -19.14
N SER A 90 14.60 18.04 -18.84
CA SER A 90 15.75 18.50 -18.06
C SER A 90 16.61 19.56 -18.76
N LEU A 91 16.50 19.75 -20.07
CA LEU A 91 17.18 20.88 -20.75
C LEU A 91 16.53 22.22 -20.37
N PHE A 92 15.23 22.23 -20.09
CA PHE A 92 14.55 23.42 -19.54
C PHE A 92 15.07 23.77 -18.15
N PHE A 93 15.49 22.79 -17.35
CA PHE A 93 16.13 23.05 -16.07
C PHE A 93 17.41 23.87 -16.24
N ILE A 94 18.29 23.51 -17.18
CA ILE A 94 19.53 24.27 -17.49
C ILE A 94 19.17 25.71 -17.88
N LEU A 95 18.17 25.88 -18.74
CA LEU A 95 17.68 27.20 -19.16
C LEU A 95 17.16 28.01 -17.97
N PHE A 96 16.33 27.44 -17.10
CA PHE A 96 15.75 28.16 -15.97
C PHE A 96 16.78 28.49 -14.90
N VAL A 97 17.77 27.63 -14.67
CA VAL A 97 18.92 27.95 -13.81
C VAL A 97 19.70 29.14 -14.38
N TYR A 98 19.97 29.16 -15.69
CA TYR A 98 20.58 30.31 -16.35
C TYR A 98 19.75 31.59 -16.13
N LEU A 99 18.44 31.52 -16.39
CA LEU A 99 17.56 32.68 -16.27
C LEU A 99 17.49 33.20 -14.84
N PHE A 100 17.42 32.32 -13.84
CA PHE A 100 17.46 32.70 -12.43
C PHE A 100 18.79 33.33 -12.06
N ALA A 101 19.91 32.67 -12.37
CA ALA A 101 21.25 33.18 -12.10
C ALA A 101 21.49 34.54 -12.79
N ARG A 102 20.95 34.75 -13.99
CA ARG A 102 21.05 36.02 -14.73
C ARG A 102 20.30 37.17 -14.06
N ARG A 103 19.29 36.87 -13.20
CA ARG A 103 18.59 37.91 -12.41
C ARG A 103 19.40 38.40 -11.23
N ILE A 104 20.22 37.54 -10.63
CA ILE A 104 20.97 37.85 -9.40
C ILE A 104 22.47 38.07 -9.65
N ALA A 105 22.97 37.73 -10.83
CA ALA A 105 24.37 37.84 -11.22
C ALA A 105 24.58 38.27 -12.69
N ASP A 106 25.84 38.44 -13.08
CA ASP A 106 26.25 38.81 -14.44
C ASP A 106 26.15 37.62 -15.42
N PRO A 107 26.18 37.85 -16.76
CA PRO A 107 26.02 36.79 -17.74
C PRO A 107 27.05 35.65 -17.62
N LYS A 108 28.29 35.94 -17.20
CA LYS A 108 29.34 34.91 -17.12
C LYS A 108 29.06 33.97 -15.96
N THR A 109 28.68 34.51 -14.80
CA THR A 109 28.24 33.69 -13.65
C THR A 109 26.97 32.90 -13.96
N ALA A 110 26.03 33.48 -14.72
CA ALA A 110 24.84 32.74 -15.15
C ALA A 110 25.17 31.58 -16.09
N LEU A 111 26.10 31.78 -17.05
CA LEU A 111 26.60 30.69 -17.91
C LEU A 111 27.31 29.61 -17.11
N LEU A 112 28.08 29.97 -16.07
CA LEU A 112 28.71 29.00 -15.19
C LEU A 112 27.70 28.19 -14.38
N ALA A 113 26.64 28.81 -13.85
CA ALA A 113 25.56 28.09 -13.17
C ALA A 113 24.84 27.11 -14.11
N ALA A 114 24.62 27.53 -15.36
CA ALA A 114 24.09 26.66 -16.40
C ALA A 114 25.05 25.50 -16.72
N LEU A 115 26.36 25.76 -16.77
CA LEU A 115 27.38 24.74 -17.00
C LEU A 115 27.40 23.69 -15.89
N TYR A 116 27.31 24.09 -14.62
CA TYR A 116 27.18 23.15 -13.50
C TYR A 116 25.88 22.32 -13.56
N SER A 117 24.83 22.81 -14.22
CA SER A 117 23.58 22.07 -14.44
C SER A 117 23.62 21.18 -15.68
N ALA A 118 24.45 21.55 -16.67
CA ALA A 118 24.70 20.80 -17.90
C ALA A 118 25.64 19.61 -17.66
N LEU A 119 26.66 19.80 -16.83
CA LEU A 119 27.61 18.79 -16.34
C LEU A 119 27.46 18.58 -14.82
N PRO A 120 26.30 18.12 -14.34
CA PRO A 120 26.07 18.01 -12.91
C PRO A 120 26.67 16.72 -12.36
N SER A 121 26.54 16.52 -11.05
CA SER A 121 26.89 15.25 -10.42
C SER A 121 26.12 14.08 -11.05
N TYR A 122 26.69 12.87 -10.99
CA TYR A 122 26.03 11.65 -11.47
C TYR A 122 24.60 11.52 -10.93
N TYR A 123 24.40 11.90 -9.67
CA TYR A 123 23.11 11.87 -9.01
C TYR A 123 22.03 12.67 -9.76
N LEU A 124 22.33 13.90 -10.17
CA LEU A 124 21.39 14.70 -10.96
C LEU A 124 21.26 14.17 -12.38
N VAL A 125 22.35 13.74 -13.04
CA VAL A 125 22.25 13.19 -14.40
C VAL A 125 21.29 12.02 -14.43
N PHE A 126 21.44 11.08 -13.50
CA PHE A 126 20.59 9.91 -13.33
C PHE A 126 19.11 10.30 -13.16
N HIS A 127 18.79 11.22 -12.25
CA HIS A 127 17.43 11.71 -12.05
C HIS A 127 16.92 12.69 -13.12
N SER A 128 17.75 13.06 -14.10
CA SER A 128 17.38 13.94 -15.22
C SER A 128 17.07 13.20 -16.52
N VAL A 129 17.19 11.86 -16.53
CA VAL A 129 16.91 11.01 -17.69
C VAL A 129 15.92 9.89 -17.39
N LEU A 130 15.65 9.56 -16.13
CA LEU A 130 14.74 8.48 -15.76
C LEU A 130 13.33 8.99 -15.47
N ALA A 131 12.34 8.36 -16.08
CA ALA A 131 10.92 8.68 -15.93
C ALA A 131 10.29 8.16 -14.63
N ARG A 132 10.82 8.58 -13.48
CA ARG A 132 10.35 8.12 -12.16
C ARG A 132 9.42 9.11 -11.43
N SER A 133 8.90 10.09 -12.15
CA SER A 133 8.00 11.16 -11.68
C SER A 133 8.61 12.10 -10.62
N ALA A 134 8.36 13.39 -10.80
CA ALA A 134 8.68 14.50 -9.89
C ALA A 134 10.15 14.88 -9.68
N TYR A 135 11.13 14.03 -10.00
CA TYR A 135 12.51 14.30 -9.61
C TYR A 135 13.15 15.49 -10.34
N ILE A 136 12.93 15.67 -11.64
CA ILE A 136 13.47 16.83 -12.38
C ILE A 136 12.47 17.99 -12.44
N GLU A 137 11.19 17.69 -12.37
CA GLU A 137 10.09 18.65 -12.33
C GLU A 137 10.17 19.53 -11.10
N ILE A 138 10.45 18.95 -9.92
CA ILE A 138 10.51 19.73 -8.68
C ILE A 138 11.66 20.76 -8.70
N PRO A 139 12.89 20.45 -9.13
CA PRO A 139 13.93 21.44 -9.37
C PRO A 139 13.55 22.51 -10.41
N ILE A 140 12.85 22.13 -11.49
CA ILE A 140 12.35 23.08 -12.49
C ILE A 140 11.36 24.06 -11.85
N LEU A 141 10.33 23.53 -11.18
CA LEU A 141 9.29 24.31 -10.51
C LEU A 141 9.88 25.16 -9.37
N GLY A 142 10.82 24.62 -8.59
CA GLY A 142 11.57 25.32 -7.56
C GLY A 142 12.38 26.50 -8.10
N THR A 143 13.04 26.32 -9.24
CA THR A 143 13.78 27.40 -9.90
C THR A 143 12.83 28.49 -10.43
N LEU A 144 11.67 28.11 -10.95
CA LEU A 144 10.62 29.06 -11.35
C LEU A 144 10.05 29.81 -10.13
N LEU A 145 9.83 29.13 -9.01
CA LEU A 145 9.45 29.76 -7.74
C LEU A 145 10.49 30.78 -7.32
N PHE A 146 11.79 30.48 -7.41
CA PHE A 146 12.84 31.45 -7.13
C PHE A 146 12.80 32.66 -8.06
N ILE A 147 12.59 32.48 -9.36
CA ILE A 147 12.49 33.59 -10.33
C ILE A 147 11.33 34.53 -9.96
N PHE A 148 10.15 33.99 -9.70
CA PHE A 148 8.96 34.80 -9.43
C PHE A 148 8.96 35.39 -8.00
N CYS A 149 9.47 34.65 -7.02
CA CYS A 149 9.73 35.18 -5.67
C CYS A 149 10.73 36.34 -5.75
N HIS A 150 11.84 36.19 -6.46
CA HIS A 150 12.81 37.27 -6.64
C HIS A 150 12.19 38.49 -7.34
N LYS A 151 11.34 38.32 -8.37
CA LYS A 151 10.60 39.44 -8.98
C LYS A 151 9.70 40.17 -7.98
N ILE A 152 9.09 39.45 -7.04
CA ILE A 152 8.25 40.04 -5.98
C ILE A 152 9.11 40.75 -4.93
N LEU A 153 10.26 40.17 -4.56
CA LEU A 153 11.15 40.69 -3.50
C LEU A 153 12.07 41.83 -3.96
N SER A 154 12.44 41.84 -5.23
CA SER A 154 13.25 42.88 -5.88
C SER A 154 12.61 44.27 -5.78
N ARG A 155 13.40 45.31 -6.07
CA ARG A 155 12.92 46.71 -6.15
C ARG A 155 12.12 47.00 -7.42
N GLU A 156 11.98 46.02 -8.31
CA GLU A 156 11.20 46.16 -9.54
C GLU A 156 9.71 46.35 -9.23
N ARG A 157 8.98 46.92 -10.21
CA ARG A 157 7.53 47.10 -10.11
C ARG A 157 6.86 45.74 -9.97
N CYS A 158 6.29 45.48 -8.80
CA CYS A 158 5.59 44.23 -8.52
C CYS A 158 4.25 44.18 -9.27
N ARG A 159 4.06 43.16 -10.13
CA ARG A 159 2.87 42.98 -10.98
C ARG A 159 1.98 41.87 -10.42
N LYS A 160 0.67 41.96 -10.69
CA LYS A 160 -0.31 40.91 -10.32
C LYS A 160 0.06 39.54 -10.91
N SER A 161 0.61 39.52 -12.12
CA SER A 161 1.10 38.29 -12.76
C SER A 161 2.22 37.60 -11.99
N HIS A 162 3.06 38.33 -11.26
CA HIS A 162 4.12 37.70 -10.45
C HIS A 162 3.53 36.85 -9.32
N PHE A 163 2.48 37.35 -8.66
CA PHE A 163 1.75 36.60 -7.63
C PHE A 163 1.00 35.42 -8.25
N PHE A 164 0.35 35.62 -9.40
CA PHE A 164 -0.31 34.53 -10.12
C PHE A 164 0.63 33.37 -10.43
N PHE A 165 1.78 33.65 -11.06
CA PHE A 165 2.74 32.59 -11.39
C PHE A 165 3.41 31.99 -10.16
N LEU A 166 3.68 32.76 -9.11
CA LEU A 166 4.15 32.19 -7.83
C LEU A 166 3.13 31.18 -7.29
N GLY A 167 1.84 31.55 -7.25
CA GLY A 167 0.76 30.66 -6.83
C GLY A 167 0.64 29.45 -7.74
N LEU A 168 0.66 29.65 -9.05
CA LEU A 168 0.58 28.60 -10.07
C LEU A 168 1.64 27.52 -9.84
N PHE A 169 2.91 27.91 -9.66
CA PHE A 169 3.98 26.94 -9.43
C PHE A 169 3.97 26.34 -8.03
N CYS A 170 3.44 27.04 -7.01
CA CYS A 170 3.16 26.44 -5.71
C CYS A 170 2.12 25.32 -5.84
N GLY A 171 1.00 25.58 -6.51
CA GLY A 171 -0.07 24.61 -6.71
C GLY A 171 0.36 23.44 -7.58
N LEU A 172 1.00 23.75 -8.71
CA LEU A 172 1.53 22.75 -9.64
C LEU A 172 2.62 21.90 -8.98
N GLY A 173 3.49 22.51 -8.18
CA GLY A 173 4.50 21.78 -7.40
C GLY A 173 3.88 20.89 -6.34
N MET A 174 2.84 21.34 -5.63
CA MET A 174 2.14 20.51 -4.63
C MET A 174 1.46 19.31 -5.29
N TRP A 175 0.82 19.51 -6.44
CA TRP A 175 0.24 18.41 -7.21
C TRP A 175 1.33 17.46 -7.73
N THR A 176 2.45 18.00 -8.24
CA THR A 176 3.57 17.19 -8.75
C THR A 176 4.15 16.30 -7.64
N HIS A 177 4.62 16.91 -6.54
CA HIS A 177 5.12 16.20 -5.36
C HIS A 177 5.35 17.17 -4.19
N PHE A 178 5.09 16.72 -2.98
CA PHE A 178 5.34 17.49 -1.76
C PHE A 178 6.82 17.83 -1.48
N LEU A 179 7.78 17.42 -2.31
CA LEU A 179 9.15 17.92 -2.24
C LEU A 179 9.24 19.42 -2.55
N ILE A 180 8.19 20.01 -3.16
CA ILE A 180 8.10 21.45 -3.35
C ILE A 180 8.08 22.22 -2.01
N VAL A 181 7.70 21.60 -0.89
CA VAL A 181 7.57 22.30 0.39
C VAL A 181 8.90 22.84 0.91
N TYR A 182 10.04 22.30 0.47
CA TYR A 182 11.37 22.82 0.77
C TYR A 182 11.54 24.30 0.37
N PHE A 183 10.80 24.76 -0.64
CA PHE A 183 10.87 26.13 -1.13
C PHE A 183 10.00 27.10 -0.34
N PHE A 184 8.96 26.61 0.36
CA PHE A 184 7.92 27.47 0.93
C PHE A 184 8.40 28.31 2.11
N PRO A 185 9.06 27.75 3.16
CA PRO A 185 9.50 28.54 4.31
C PRO A 185 10.37 29.76 3.94
N PRO A 186 11.46 29.63 3.15
CA PRO A 186 12.29 30.78 2.82
C PRO A 186 11.56 31.82 1.94
N ILE A 187 10.71 31.38 1.00
CA ILE A 187 9.94 32.27 0.12
C ILE A 187 8.96 33.11 0.95
N PHE A 188 8.11 32.46 1.76
CA PHE A 188 7.05 33.16 2.48
C PHE A 188 7.59 33.98 3.65
N PHE A 189 8.67 33.52 4.30
CA PHE A 189 9.37 34.31 5.31
C PHE A 189 9.91 35.62 4.74
N LEU A 190 10.57 35.59 3.57
CA LEU A 190 11.09 36.81 2.95
C LEU A 190 9.99 37.74 2.44
N ILE A 191 8.88 37.20 1.92
CA ILE A 191 7.71 38.01 1.53
C ILE A 191 7.10 38.70 2.75
N LEU A 192 7.00 38.00 3.89
CA LEU A 192 6.52 38.56 5.15
C LEU A 192 7.46 39.67 5.66
N LEU A 193 8.78 39.44 5.63
CA LEU A 193 9.79 40.43 6.02
C LEU A 193 9.77 41.69 5.14
N LYS A 194 9.46 41.56 3.86
CA LYS A 194 9.29 42.72 2.96
C LYS A 194 8.12 43.62 3.40
N GLY A 195 7.14 43.08 4.11
CA GLY A 195 6.12 43.83 4.84
C GLY A 195 4.75 43.13 4.83
N PRO A 196 4.05 43.02 5.98
CA PRO A 196 2.77 42.31 6.09
C PRO A 196 1.67 42.92 5.21
N ARG A 197 1.76 44.23 4.89
CA ARG A 197 0.84 44.90 3.96
C ARG A 197 0.89 44.34 2.53
N VAL A 198 1.93 43.58 2.16
CA VAL A 198 1.98 42.87 0.88
C VAL A 198 0.85 41.83 0.80
N TRP A 199 0.53 41.17 1.91
CA TRP A 199 -0.52 40.16 2.01
C TRP A 199 -1.94 40.74 1.91
N TRP A 200 -2.11 42.01 2.25
CA TRP A 200 -3.38 42.76 2.11
C TRP A 200 -3.58 43.46 0.77
N ARG A 201 -2.66 43.27 -0.20
CA ARG A 201 -2.87 43.79 -1.56
C ARG A 201 -3.86 42.91 -2.31
N ARG A 202 -4.72 43.54 -3.14
CA ARG A 202 -5.58 42.83 -4.11
C ARG A 202 -4.79 41.85 -5.01
N SER A 203 -3.50 42.08 -5.21
CA SER A 203 -2.61 41.18 -5.97
C SER A 203 -2.47 39.78 -5.36
N VAL A 204 -2.74 39.60 -4.07
CA VAL A 204 -2.65 38.30 -3.40
C VAL A 204 -3.80 37.39 -3.78
N GLY A 205 -4.96 37.94 -4.15
CA GLY A 205 -6.03 37.15 -4.77
C GLY A 205 -5.54 36.40 -6.02
N PHE A 206 -4.63 37.01 -6.81
CA PHE A 206 -4.02 36.34 -7.95
C PHE A 206 -3.09 35.19 -7.55
N PHE A 207 -2.43 35.26 -6.39
CA PHE A 207 -1.67 34.11 -5.86
C PHE A 207 -2.60 32.94 -5.59
N PHE A 208 -3.73 33.15 -4.90
CA PHE A 208 -4.68 32.07 -4.63
C PHE A 208 -5.33 31.53 -5.91
N LEU A 209 -5.65 32.39 -6.87
CA LEU A 209 -6.12 31.93 -8.21
C LEU A 209 -5.08 31.05 -8.90
N GLY A 210 -3.79 31.43 -8.83
CA GLY A 210 -2.70 30.61 -9.34
C GLY A 210 -2.59 29.28 -8.59
N LEU A 211 -2.61 29.30 -7.25
CA LEU A 211 -2.50 28.12 -6.39
C LEU A 211 -3.60 27.10 -6.66
N LEU A 212 -4.84 27.57 -6.77
CA LEU A 212 -5.99 26.72 -7.09
C LEU A 212 -5.91 26.20 -8.53
N GLY A 213 -5.52 27.05 -9.49
CA GLY A 213 -5.38 26.64 -10.88
C GLY A 213 -4.25 25.63 -11.12
N GLY A 214 -3.08 25.84 -10.49
CA GLY A 214 -1.92 24.97 -10.64
C GLY A 214 -2.08 23.63 -9.92
N GLY A 215 -2.75 23.62 -8.77
CA GLY A 215 -3.04 22.42 -8.00
C GLY A 215 -4.39 21.78 -8.31
N LEU A 216 -5.07 22.16 -9.41
CA LEU A 216 -6.45 21.77 -9.68
C LEU A 216 -6.69 20.25 -9.54
N PRO A 217 -5.85 19.35 -10.10
CA PRO A 217 -6.07 17.91 -9.94
C PRO A 217 -5.96 17.43 -8.48
N LEU A 218 -5.02 17.99 -7.70
CA LEU A 218 -4.88 17.73 -6.27
C LEU A 218 -6.14 18.12 -5.50
N TRP A 219 -6.66 19.33 -5.76
CA TRP A 219 -7.86 19.84 -5.08
C TRP A 219 -9.10 19.04 -5.45
N VAL A 220 -9.31 18.76 -6.75
CA VAL A 220 -10.47 17.98 -7.22
C VAL A 220 -10.42 16.57 -6.64
N HIS A 221 -9.26 15.91 -6.66
CA HIS A 221 -9.12 14.57 -6.08
C HIS A 221 -9.53 14.54 -4.61
N ASN A 222 -9.08 15.50 -3.80
CA ASN A 222 -9.37 15.51 -2.37
C ASN A 222 -10.78 16.02 -2.03
N ILE A 223 -11.49 16.60 -2.99
CA ILE A 223 -12.94 16.85 -2.88
C ILE A 223 -13.71 15.55 -3.16
N LEU A 224 -13.29 14.77 -4.17
CA LEU A 224 -13.91 13.49 -4.53
C LEU A 224 -13.58 12.36 -3.53
N HIS A 225 -12.38 12.40 -2.96
CA HIS A 225 -11.84 11.46 -1.99
C HIS A 225 -11.34 12.25 -0.77
N PRO A 226 -12.24 12.60 0.17
CA PRO A 226 -11.92 13.49 1.28
C PRO A 226 -10.63 13.11 2.00
N LEU A 227 -9.66 14.02 1.94
CA LEU A 227 -8.35 13.91 2.61
C LEU A 227 -7.48 12.70 2.19
N ALA A 228 -7.76 12.03 1.08
CA ALA A 228 -7.03 10.83 0.65
C ALA A 228 -5.50 11.04 0.60
N THR A 229 -5.05 12.14 0.01
CA THR A 229 -3.62 12.47 -0.05
C THR A 229 -3.02 12.69 1.34
N TRP A 230 -3.76 13.31 2.27
CA TRP A 230 -3.28 13.62 3.62
C TRP A 230 -3.23 12.37 4.49
N HIS A 231 -4.23 11.50 4.37
CA HIS A 231 -4.23 10.17 4.99
C HIS A 231 -3.04 9.36 4.51
N TYR A 232 -2.85 9.26 3.19
CA TYR A 232 -1.71 8.57 2.59
C TYR A 232 -0.38 9.09 3.15
N LEU A 233 -0.17 10.41 3.14
CA LEU A 233 1.05 11.01 3.67
C LEU A 233 1.23 10.77 5.18
N SER A 234 0.16 10.76 5.97
CA SER A 234 0.26 10.49 7.41
C SER A 234 0.63 9.04 7.72
N GLU A 235 0.12 8.09 6.92
CA GLU A 235 0.41 6.66 7.06
C GLU A 235 1.80 6.30 6.53
N THR A 236 2.29 7.04 5.53
CA THR A 236 3.58 6.79 4.87
C THR A 236 4.71 7.72 5.30
N SER A 237 4.43 8.78 6.08
CA SER A 237 5.47 9.73 6.53
C SER A 237 6.55 9.02 7.34
N GLY A 238 7.81 9.31 6.97
CA GLY A 238 9.00 8.58 7.44
C GLY A 238 9.10 8.48 8.96
N GLY A 239 9.51 7.29 9.42
CA GLY A 239 9.53 6.87 10.82
C GLY A 239 10.32 7.76 11.79
N GLY A 240 10.29 7.37 13.07
CA GLY A 240 10.73 8.16 14.23
C GLY A 240 12.23 8.44 14.41
N GLU A 241 12.99 8.65 13.33
CA GLU A 241 14.37 9.13 13.46
C GLU A 241 14.41 10.50 14.16
N THR A 242 15.35 10.66 15.10
CA THR A 242 15.50 11.93 15.81
C THR A 242 16.04 13.02 14.90
N PHE A 243 15.71 14.27 15.20
CA PHE A 243 16.18 15.45 14.47
C PHE A 243 17.71 15.49 14.35
N GLY A 244 18.44 15.18 15.44
CA GLY A 244 19.90 15.18 15.45
C GLY A 244 20.51 14.09 14.55
N ASN A 245 19.95 12.89 14.55
CA ASN A 245 20.39 11.80 13.66
C ASN A 245 20.11 12.14 12.20
N SER A 246 18.95 12.74 11.93
CA SER A 246 18.59 13.19 10.58
C SER A 246 19.55 14.24 10.03
N LEU A 247 19.95 15.23 10.84
CA LEU A 247 20.98 16.20 10.46
C LEU A 247 22.34 15.52 10.21
N ARG A 248 22.73 14.58 11.07
CA ARG A 248 23.97 13.82 10.88
C ARG A 248 23.93 13.02 9.58
N ALA A 249 22.82 12.35 9.27
CA ALA A 249 22.63 11.61 8.03
C ALA A 249 22.68 12.53 6.81
N PHE A 250 22.06 13.72 6.89
CA PHE A 250 22.14 14.73 5.83
C PHE A 250 23.59 15.09 5.49
N PHE A 251 24.38 15.51 6.47
CA PHE A 251 25.74 15.99 6.21
C PHE A 251 26.77 14.87 5.98
N LEU A 252 26.64 13.71 6.63
CA LEU A 252 27.65 12.67 6.50
C LEU A 252 27.39 11.71 5.34
N GLN A 253 26.14 11.57 4.90
CA GLN A 253 25.74 10.56 3.92
C GLN A 253 25.12 11.21 2.69
N ARG A 254 23.99 11.89 2.86
CA ARG A 254 23.12 12.28 1.74
C ARG A 254 23.65 13.44 0.91
N PHE A 255 24.17 14.48 1.55
CA PHE A 255 24.73 15.61 0.83
C PHE A 255 25.99 15.25 0.01
N PRO A 256 26.93 14.42 0.53
CA PRO A 256 28.00 13.82 -0.28
C PRO A 256 27.51 13.03 -1.50
N GLU A 257 26.42 12.26 -1.38
CA GLU A 257 25.84 11.49 -2.50
C GLU A 257 25.29 12.45 -3.58
N VAL A 258 24.58 13.51 -3.19
CA VAL A 258 24.07 14.54 -4.09
C VAL A 258 25.18 15.30 -4.81
N LEU A 259 26.30 15.57 -4.14
CA LEU A 259 27.47 16.18 -4.75
C LEU A 259 28.21 15.22 -5.71
N GLY A 260 27.80 13.95 -5.78
CA GLY A 260 28.44 12.97 -6.65
C GLY A 260 29.85 12.59 -6.19
N VAL A 261 30.13 12.73 -4.89
CA VAL A 261 31.41 12.32 -4.29
C VAL A 261 31.31 11.02 -3.50
N ARG A 262 30.08 10.55 -3.26
CA ARG A 262 29.78 9.32 -2.51
C ARG A 262 28.78 8.43 -3.23
N ASP A 263 28.92 7.12 -3.06
CA ASP A 263 27.98 6.09 -3.47
C ASP A 263 26.76 6.01 -2.58
N ASN A 264 25.58 6.01 -3.21
CA ASN A 264 24.30 5.85 -2.52
C ASN A 264 24.00 4.36 -2.23
N ASP A 265 24.54 3.43 -3.02
CA ASP A 265 24.32 1.99 -2.88
C ASP A 265 25.40 1.36 -1.99
N THR A 266 26.68 1.66 -2.23
CA THR A 266 27.80 1.07 -1.46
C THR A 266 28.22 1.92 -0.26
N GLY A 267 27.82 3.18 -0.21
CA GLY A 267 28.27 4.12 0.81
C GLY A 267 29.74 4.54 0.69
N ALA A 268 30.49 4.09 -0.33
CA ALA A 268 31.90 4.39 -0.51
C ALA A 268 32.12 5.76 -1.18
N PHE A 269 33.27 6.40 -0.91
CA PHE A 269 33.71 7.57 -1.69
C PHE A 269 34.43 7.10 -2.96
N PHE A 270 34.11 7.70 -4.11
CA PHE A 270 34.62 7.28 -5.42
C PHE A 270 36.15 7.28 -5.51
N LEU A 271 36.73 8.45 -5.25
CA LEU A 271 38.18 8.62 -5.12
C LEU A 271 38.48 8.87 -3.64
N PRO A 272 39.03 7.89 -2.92
CA PRO A 272 39.43 8.05 -1.53
C PRO A 272 40.30 9.31 -1.36
N TYR A 273 40.09 10.04 -0.26
CA TYR A 273 40.73 11.33 0.06
C TYR A 273 40.36 12.51 -0.86
N PHE A 274 40.38 12.36 -2.19
CA PHE A 274 39.99 13.43 -3.11
C PHE A 274 38.52 13.83 -2.93
N SER A 275 37.64 12.84 -2.91
CA SER A 275 36.18 13.05 -2.76
C SER A 275 35.85 13.70 -1.42
N VAL A 276 36.57 13.31 -0.36
CA VAL A 276 36.48 13.93 0.97
C VAL A 276 37.01 15.35 0.95
N GLY A 277 38.16 15.59 0.31
CA GLY A 277 38.76 16.93 0.17
C GLY A 277 37.86 17.89 -0.61
N LEU A 278 37.26 17.43 -1.72
CA LEU A 278 36.29 18.21 -2.50
C LEU A 278 35.05 18.51 -1.66
N TYR A 279 34.51 17.50 -0.96
CA TYR A 279 33.37 17.67 -0.06
C TYR A 279 33.62 18.73 1.01
N LEU A 280 34.73 18.61 1.74
CA LEU A 280 35.12 19.56 2.78
C LEU A 280 35.35 20.95 2.21
N THR A 281 35.99 21.06 1.04
CA THR A 281 36.22 22.36 0.38
C THR A 281 34.91 23.04 0.01
N VAL A 282 33.98 22.32 -0.66
CA VAL A 282 32.66 22.85 -1.01
C VAL A 282 31.86 23.21 0.25
N GLY A 283 31.87 22.35 1.26
CA GLY A 283 31.18 22.58 2.54
C GLY A 283 31.69 23.82 3.27
N ILE A 284 33.01 23.95 3.44
CA ILE A 284 33.63 25.11 4.09
C ILE A 284 33.33 26.40 3.32
N LEU A 285 33.51 26.40 1.99
CA LEU A 285 33.23 27.58 1.16
C LEU A 285 31.74 27.96 1.20
N MET A 286 30.84 26.98 1.21
CA MET A 286 29.40 27.22 1.36
C MET A 286 29.08 27.84 2.72
N LEU A 287 29.64 27.31 3.82
CA LEU A 287 29.46 27.86 5.17
C LEU A 287 30.02 29.28 5.29
N LEU A 288 31.20 29.54 4.74
CA LEU A 288 31.80 30.89 4.71
C LEU A 288 30.93 31.85 3.91
N TRP A 289 30.43 31.44 2.75
CA TRP A 289 29.53 32.23 1.93
C TRP A 289 28.21 32.53 2.66
N LEU A 290 27.57 31.52 3.27
CA LEU A 290 26.38 31.69 4.10
C LEU A 290 26.62 32.61 5.30
N GLY A 291 27.79 32.53 5.94
CA GLY A 291 28.15 33.41 7.06
C GLY A 291 28.33 34.87 6.62
N VAL A 292 28.97 35.11 5.47
CA VAL A 292 29.11 36.45 4.89
C VAL A 292 27.74 37.03 4.51
N GLU A 293 26.90 36.22 3.85
CA GLU A 293 25.55 36.63 3.49
C GLU A 293 24.69 36.87 4.74
N GLY A 294 24.72 36.01 5.75
CA GLY A 294 24.01 36.23 7.02
C GLY A 294 24.41 37.54 7.72
N ARG A 295 25.70 37.89 7.74
CA ARG A 295 26.17 39.19 8.26
C ARG A 295 25.63 40.37 7.45
N ASN A 296 25.62 40.24 6.13
CA ASN A 296 25.06 41.24 5.24
C ASN A 296 23.54 41.39 5.41
N ALA A 297 22.83 40.30 5.73
CA ALA A 297 21.38 40.30 6.01
C ALA A 297 21.08 41.10 7.28
N LEU A 298 21.80 40.81 8.36
CA LEU A 298 21.69 41.55 9.62
C LEU A 298 22.01 43.04 9.44
N ALA A 299 23.01 43.38 8.63
CA ALA A 299 23.32 44.77 8.30
C ALA A 299 22.18 45.45 7.52
N THR A 300 21.55 44.75 6.59
CA THR A 300 20.41 45.25 5.81
C THR A 300 19.18 45.48 6.70
N LEU A 301 18.86 44.53 7.58
CA LEU A 301 17.76 44.65 8.55
C LEU A 301 17.98 45.80 9.55
N LYS A 302 19.24 46.12 9.87
CA LYS A 302 19.63 47.28 10.69
C LYS A 302 19.71 48.59 9.89
N GLY A 303 19.30 48.60 8.62
CA GLY A 303 19.34 49.79 7.76
C GLY A 303 20.74 50.22 7.32
N LYS A 304 21.78 49.41 7.56
CA LYS A 304 23.19 49.75 7.27
C LYS A 304 23.64 49.41 5.86
N LYS A 305 22.87 48.62 5.11
CA LYS A 305 23.16 48.24 3.72
C LYS A 305 21.90 48.32 2.88
N ASP A 306 22.03 48.90 1.70
CA ASP A 306 20.94 49.06 0.76
C ASP A 306 20.83 47.86 -0.19
N ARG A 307 20.36 46.71 0.32
CA ARG A 307 20.14 45.46 -0.46
C ARG A 307 18.66 45.08 -0.57
N SER A 308 18.34 44.27 -1.58
CA SER A 308 16.97 43.74 -1.75
C SER A 308 16.77 42.47 -0.93
N TYR A 309 15.55 42.24 -0.43
CA TYR A 309 15.19 40.95 0.18
C TYR A 309 15.38 39.75 -0.76
N GLY A 310 15.34 39.97 -2.07
CA GLY A 310 15.59 38.92 -3.06
C GLY A 310 17.00 38.33 -3.01
N ASP A 311 17.98 39.11 -2.56
CA ASP A 311 19.38 38.68 -2.43
C ASP A 311 19.55 37.60 -1.35
N TRP A 312 18.61 37.51 -0.39
CA TRP A 312 18.62 36.54 0.72
C TRP A 312 17.96 35.21 0.40
N LEU A 313 17.27 35.10 -0.74
CA LEU A 313 16.47 33.93 -1.06
C LEU A 313 17.29 32.64 -1.10
N LEU A 314 18.43 32.68 -1.80
CA LEU A 314 19.29 31.52 -1.99
C LEU A 314 20.04 31.12 -0.70
N PRO A 315 20.69 32.05 0.05
CA PRO A 315 21.28 31.74 1.35
C PRO A 315 20.27 31.17 2.36
N LEU A 316 19.07 31.78 2.45
CA LEU A 316 18.05 31.34 3.39
C LEU A 316 17.50 29.96 3.03
N TYR A 317 17.29 29.67 1.74
CA TYR A 317 16.89 28.35 1.28
C TYR A 317 17.91 27.28 1.68
N LEU A 318 19.20 27.50 1.42
CA LEU A 318 20.25 26.56 1.78
C LEU A 318 20.41 26.38 3.29
N PHE A 319 20.13 27.41 4.09
CA PHE A 319 20.09 27.32 5.54
C PHE A 319 18.89 26.50 6.04
N CYS A 320 17.70 26.74 5.50
CA CYS A 320 16.48 26.03 5.89
C CYS A 320 16.46 24.56 5.43
N PHE A 321 17.12 24.25 4.31
CA PHE A 321 17.08 22.92 3.69
C PHE A 321 17.39 21.75 4.64
N PRO A 322 18.55 21.71 5.33
CA PRO A 322 18.87 20.61 6.25
C PRO A 322 17.89 20.56 7.45
N LEU A 323 17.34 21.69 7.87
CA LEU A 323 16.36 21.75 8.96
C LEU A 323 15.02 21.13 8.55
N ILE A 324 14.54 21.45 7.34
CA ILE A 324 13.31 20.88 6.78
C ILE A 324 13.48 19.36 6.58
N PHE A 325 14.62 18.93 6.03
CA PHE A 325 14.93 17.52 5.90
C PHE A 325 14.91 16.81 7.26
N ALA A 326 15.53 17.39 8.28
CA ALA A 326 15.57 16.79 9.61
C ALA A 326 14.21 16.77 10.34
N LEU A 327 13.29 17.69 10.02
CA LEU A 327 11.93 17.71 10.56
C LEU A 327 10.96 16.78 9.82
N SER A 328 11.30 16.37 8.60
CA SER A 328 10.40 15.61 7.72
C SER A 328 10.28 14.11 8.04
N GLY A 329 11.16 13.57 8.89
CA GLY A 329 11.26 12.12 9.13
C GLY A 329 11.88 11.33 7.97
N PHE A 330 12.18 11.97 6.82
CA PHE A 330 12.69 11.30 5.61
C PHE A 330 14.09 10.70 5.75
N ALA A 331 14.85 11.05 6.79
CA ALA A 331 16.15 10.44 7.06
C ALA A 331 16.06 8.92 7.26
N SER A 332 14.95 8.45 7.85
CA SER A 332 14.62 7.04 8.06
C SER A 332 14.53 6.23 6.75
N GLY A 333 14.22 6.89 5.63
CA GLY A 333 14.07 6.22 4.33
C GLY A 333 15.38 5.79 3.67
N HIS A 334 16.53 6.06 4.32
CA HIS A 334 17.89 5.73 3.85
C HIS A 334 18.20 6.06 2.37
N THR A 335 17.57 7.10 1.81
CA THR A 335 17.68 7.45 0.39
C THR A 335 17.92 8.95 0.20
N SER A 336 18.74 9.29 -0.80
CA SER A 336 19.04 10.70 -1.15
C SER A 336 17.98 11.40 -2.00
N ARG A 337 16.93 10.71 -2.47
CA ARG A 337 15.95 11.28 -3.41
C ARG A 337 15.21 12.50 -2.88
N TYR A 338 15.10 12.62 -1.56
CA TYR A 338 14.48 13.79 -0.92
C TYR A 338 15.33 15.06 -1.00
N LEU A 339 16.60 14.96 -1.41
CA LEU A 339 17.48 16.10 -1.59
C LEU A 339 17.39 16.70 -3.00
N MET A 340 16.66 16.09 -3.96
CA MET A 340 16.50 16.62 -5.32
C MET A 340 16.20 18.13 -5.40
N PRO A 341 15.36 18.73 -4.52
CA PRO A 341 15.07 20.15 -4.60
C PRO A 341 16.31 21.05 -4.44
N ILE A 342 17.39 20.58 -3.81
CA ILE A 342 18.62 21.37 -3.59
C ILE A 342 19.28 21.80 -4.89
N PHE A 343 19.07 21.07 -5.99
CA PHE A 343 19.64 21.40 -7.30
C PHE A 343 19.10 22.72 -7.88
N SER A 344 17.95 23.24 -7.43
CA SER A 344 17.50 24.59 -7.82
C SER A 344 18.43 25.71 -7.32
N ALA A 345 19.20 25.41 -6.27
CA ALA A 345 20.06 26.37 -5.57
C ALA A 345 21.55 26.08 -5.80
N LEU A 346 21.94 24.81 -5.75
CA LEU A 346 23.33 24.38 -5.70
C LEU A 346 24.19 24.89 -6.88
N PRO A 347 23.80 24.74 -8.17
CA PRO A 347 24.58 25.24 -9.31
C PRO A 347 24.79 26.77 -9.27
N VAL A 348 23.76 27.50 -8.82
CA VAL A 348 23.79 28.96 -8.71
C VAL A 348 24.72 29.40 -7.58
N SER A 349 24.64 28.75 -6.42
CA SER A 349 25.53 29.02 -5.29
C SER A 349 26.99 28.71 -5.64
N LEU A 350 27.27 27.58 -6.29
CA LEU A 350 28.62 27.23 -6.74
C LEU A 350 29.18 28.28 -7.72
N ALA A 351 28.37 28.78 -8.64
CA ALA A 351 28.78 29.84 -9.56
C ALA A 351 29.06 31.18 -8.85
N LEU A 352 28.24 31.55 -7.86
CA LEU A 352 28.46 32.76 -7.05
C LEU A 352 29.73 32.67 -6.19
N ILE A 353 29.96 31.52 -5.55
CA ILE A 353 31.19 31.23 -4.79
C ILE A 353 32.40 31.32 -5.73
N THR A 354 32.32 30.71 -6.90
CA THR A 354 33.37 30.75 -7.92
C THR A 354 33.69 32.20 -8.33
N ARG A 355 32.66 33.01 -8.61
CA ARG A 355 32.83 34.44 -8.90
C ARG A 355 33.54 35.17 -7.76
N ARG A 356 33.18 34.86 -6.51
CA ARG A 356 33.81 35.46 -5.33
C ARG A 356 35.27 35.07 -5.22
N ILE A 357 35.62 33.80 -5.41
CA ILE A 357 37.02 33.33 -5.46
C ILE A 357 37.78 34.04 -6.59
N GLY A 358 37.18 34.16 -7.77
CA GLY A 358 37.77 34.83 -8.93
C GLY A 358 38.06 36.32 -8.72
N SER A 359 37.32 36.98 -7.81
CA SER A 359 37.63 38.36 -7.42
C SER A 359 38.91 38.49 -6.58
N PHE A 360 39.37 37.39 -5.96
CA PHE A 360 40.65 37.32 -5.26
C PHE A 360 41.76 36.71 -6.14
N SER A 361 41.46 35.60 -6.83
CA SER A 361 42.40 34.91 -7.71
C SER A 361 41.67 34.20 -8.86
N PRO A 362 41.89 34.63 -10.12
CA PRO A 362 41.36 33.92 -11.30
C PRO A 362 41.84 32.47 -11.38
N PHE A 363 43.07 32.19 -10.95
CA PHE A 363 43.64 30.84 -10.92
C PHE A 363 42.90 29.92 -9.95
N LEU A 364 42.64 30.38 -8.72
CA LEU A 364 41.87 29.58 -7.74
C LEU A 364 40.43 29.35 -8.19
N SER A 365 39.83 30.32 -8.88
CA SER A 365 38.52 30.18 -9.50
C SER A 365 38.52 29.09 -10.57
N PHE A 366 39.50 29.12 -11.48
CA PHE A 366 39.68 28.07 -12.49
C PHE A 366 39.88 26.69 -11.85
N LEU A 367 40.74 26.58 -10.84
CA LEU A 367 40.99 25.34 -10.12
C LEU A 367 39.71 24.82 -9.46
N PHE A 368 38.92 25.69 -8.82
CA PHE A 368 37.66 25.30 -8.20
C PHE A 368 36.64 24.79 -9.22
N ILE A 369 36.52 25.45 -10.39
CA ILE A 369 35.67 24.96 -11.49
C ILE A 369 36.15 23.59 -11.96
N ALA A 370 37.45 23.46 -12.24
CA ALA A 370 38.05 22.23 -12.75
C ALA A 370 37.84 21.06 -11.78
N LEU A 371 38.03 21.27 -10.47
CA LEU A 371 37.81 20.26 -9.43
C LEU A 371 36.36 19.79 -9.32
N ASN A 372 35.39 20.71 -9.38
CA ASN A 372 33.97 20.35 -9.33
C ASN A 372 33.54 19.59 -10.59
N LEU A 373 33.92 20.10 -11.77
CA LEU A 373 33.56 19.46 -13.04
C LEU A 373 34.26 18.12 -13.22
N SER A 374 35.53 17.97 -12.80
CA SER A 374 36.22 16.68 -12.86
C SER A 374 35.58 15.64 -11.94
N GLY A 375 35.17 16.04 -10.72
CA GLY A 375 34.42 15.15 -9.81
C GLY A 375 33.08 14.69 -10.41
N ASN A 376 32.31 15.63 -10.98
CA ASN A 376 31.04 15.33 -11.64
C ASN A 376 31.21 14.38 -12.84
N LEU A 377 32.19 14.67 -13.71
CA LEU A 377 32.49 13.86 -14.89
C LEU A 377 33.03 12.47 -14.50
N TRP A 378 33.87 12.39 -13.48
CA TRP A 378 34.39 11.13 -12.96
C TRP A 378 33.27 10.23 -12.44
N GLY A 379 32.38 10.74 -11.58
CA GLY A 379 31.23 9.96 -11.09
C GLY A 379 30.32 9.50 -12.24
N THR A 380 30.16 10.34 -13.27
CA THR A 380 29.42 9.99 -14.49
C THR A 380 30.12 8.90 -15.31
N TRP A 381 31.44 8.95 -15.41
CA TRP A 381 32.25 7.94 -16.09
C TRP A 381 32.22 6.60 -15.34
N GLU A 382 32.41 6.62 -14.02
CA GLU A 382 32.51 5.42 -13.20
C GLU A 382 31.18 4.65 -13.13
N ARG A 383 30.05 5.35 -13.03
CA ARG A 383 28.72 4.73 -12.89
C ARG A 383 27.86 4.74 -14.14
N GLY A 384 28.16 5.60 -15.10
CA GLY A 384 27.41 5.69 -16.34
C GLY A 384 27.40 4.32 -17.02
N PRO A 385 26.23 3.71 -17.27
CA PRO A 385 26.17 2.39 -17.92
C PRO A 385 26.86 2.41 -19.29
N PHE A 386 26.91 3.58 -19.94
CA PHE A 386 27.65 3.76 -21.18
C PHE A 386 29.17 3.53 -21.08
N PHE A 387 29.78 3.68 -19.90
CA PHE A 387 31.23 3.49 -19.73
C PHE A 387 31.58 2.15 -19.06
N SER A 388 30.58 1.40 -18.62
CA SER A 388 30.76 0.08 -17.99
C SER A 388 30.35 -1.05 -18.93
N ALA A 389 31.36 -1.76 -19.48
CA ALA A 389 31.12 -2.93 -20.33
C ALA A 389 30.28 -4.01 -19.62
N LYS A 390 30.53 -4.21 -18.32
CA LYS A 390 29.78 -5.15 -17.48
C LYS A 390 28.29 -4.79 -17.38
N LEU A 391 27.98 -3.51 -17.13
CA LEU A 391 26.59 -3.05 -17.03
C LEU A 391 25.87 -3.12 -18.38
N LYS A 392 26.54 -2.75 -19.48
CA LYS A 392 25.97 -2.89 -20.83
C LYS A 392 25.57 -4.33 -21.13
N GLU A 393 26.48 -5.26 -20.86
CA GLU A 393 26.24 -6.68 -21.13
C GLU A 393 25.10 -7.22 -20.24
N HIS A 394 25.10 -6.86 -18.96
CA HIS A 394 24.00 -7.23 -18.05
C HIS A 394 22.64 -6.72 -18.54
N TYR A 395 22.54 -5.45 -18.95
CA TYR A 395 21.29 -4.88 -19.46
C TYR A 395 20.86 -5.48 -20.80
N ARG A 396 21.82 -5.82 -21.68
CA ARG A 396 21.55 -6.52 -22.93
C ARG A 396 20.98 -7.91 -22.66
N GLN A 397 21.64 -8.71 -21.81
CA GLN A 397 21.20 -10.06 -21.46
C GLN A 397 19.83 -10.06 -20.79
N ALA A 398 19.57 -9.11 -19.88
CA ALA A 398 18.26 -8.94 -19.27
C ALA A 398 17.18 -8.62 -20.31
N ARG A 399 17.51 -7.79 -21.32
CA ARG A 399 16.59 -7.46 -22.40
C ARG A 399 16.30 -8.65 -23.32
N GLU A 400 17.33 -9.38 -23.73
CA GLU A 400 17.20 -10.59 -24.54
C GLU A 400 16.38 -11.66 -23.81
N SER A 401 16.56 -11.78 -22.49
CA SER A 401 15.79 -12.67 -21.63
C SER A 401 14.31 -12.30 -21.58
N ASP A 402 13.99 -11.02 -21.38
CA ASP A 402 12.61 -10.52 -21.41
C ASP A 402 11.97 -10.75 -22.79
N GLU A 403 12.67 -10.46 -23.88
CA GLU A 403 12.16 -10.65 -25.24
C GLU A 403 11.91 -12.12 -25.58
N ALA A 404 12.82 -13.02 -25.18
CA ALA A 404 12.65 -14.45 -25.33
C ALA A 404 11.45 -14.97 -24.53
N LEU A 405 11.25 -14.50 -23.29
CA LEU A 405 10.07 -14.80 -22.47
C LEU A 405 8.78 -14.34 -23.18
N LEU A 406 8.72 -13.09 -23.64
CA LEU A 406 7.54 -12.56 -24.34
C LEU A 406 7.23 -13.34 -25.61
N ALA A 407 8.24 -13.68 -26.41
CA ALA A 407 8.06 -14.49 -27.62
C ALA A 407 7.53 -15.89 -27.31
N TRP A 408 8.05 -16.53 -26.26
CA TRP A 408 7.60 -17.84 -25.80
C TRP A 408 6.13 -17.79 -25.34
N LEU A 409 5.75 -16.79 -24.55
CA LEU A 409 4.39 -16.61 -24.06
C LEU A 409 3.38 -16.39 -25.19
N LYS A 410 3.73 -15.57 -26.20
CA LYS A 410 2.90 -15.40 -27.40
C LYS A 410 2.71 -16.71 -28.15
N LYS A 411 3.79 -17.48 -28.34
CA LYS A 411 3.73 -18.79 -29.02
C LYS A 411 2.86 -19.79 -28.24
N ALA A 412 2.89 -19.74 -26.91
CA ALA A 412 2.06 -20.56 -26.03
C ALA A 412 0.60 -20.05 -25.93
N GLY A 413 0.27 -18.88 -26.49
CA GLY A 413 -1.06 -18.28 -26.39
C GLY A 413 -1.42 -17.77 -25.00
N LEU A 414 -0.42 -17.39 -24.20
CA LEU A 414 -0.58 -16.92 -22.82
C LEU A 414 -0.47 -15.38 -22.76
N PHE A 415 -1.57 -14.71 -22.41
CA PHE A 415 -1.67 -13.23 -22.44
C PHE A 415 -2.02 -12.60 -21.09
N ARG A 416 -2.27 -13.41 -20.06
CA ARG A 416 -2.76 -12.98 -18.75
C ARG A 416 -1.97 -13.71 -17.67
N ILE A 417 -1.10 -13.00 -16.96
CA ILE A 417 -0.02 -13.63 -16.20
C ILE A 417 0.08 -13.00 -14.81
N TYR A 418 -0.16 -13.79 -13.77
CA TYR A 418 0.19 -13.40 -12.42
C TYR A 418 1.70 -13.39 -12.26
N CYS A 419 2.23 -12.26 -11.81
CA CYS A 419 3.63 -12.08 -11.47
C CYS A 419 3.69 -11.33 -10.14
N LEU A 420 4.09 -12.02 -9.06
CA LEU A 420 4.04 -11.45 -7.70
C LEU A 420 5.08 -10.34 -7.48
N ASP A 421 6.10 -10.25 -8.33
CA ASP A 421 7.14 -9.23 -8.22
C ASP A 421 6.74 -7.94 -8.97
N TYR A 422 6.74 -6.83 -8.24
CA TYR A 422 6.49 -5.50 -8.80
C TYR A 422 7.52 -5.10 -9.86
N TRP A 423 8.80 -5.41 -9.63
CA TRP A 423 9.91 -4.97 -10.50
C TRP A 423 9.92 -5.68 -11.86
N THR A 424 9.31 -6.86 -11.93
CA THR A 424 9.17 -7.66 -13.14
C THR A 424 7.84 -7.39 -13.83
N SER A 425 6.72 -7.41 -13.09
CA SER A 425 5.36 -7.32 -13.66
C SER A 425 5.13 -6.05 -14.49
N VAL A 426 5.30 -4.86 -13.90
CA VAL A 426 5.03 -3.60 -14.60
C VAL A 426 5.97 -3.40 -15.79
N ARG A 427 7.26 -3.70 -15.60
CA ARG A 427 8.28 -3.61 -16.65
C ARG A 427 7.90 -4.45 -17.86
N LEU A 428 7.56 -5.73 -17.64
CA LEU A 428 7.16 -6.65 -18.72
C LEU A 428 5.83 -6.23 -19.37
N THR A 429 4.86 -5.72 -18.60
CA THR A 429 3.59 -5.20 -19.15
C THR A 429 3.82 -4.03 -20.10
N PHE A 430 4.71 -3.10 -19.75
CA PHE A 430 5.10 -2.01 -20.64
C PHE A 430 5.78 -2.52 -21.91
N ASP A 431 6.76 -3.43 -21.78
CA ASP A 431 7.49 -3.98 -22.92
C ASP A 431 6.61 -4.81 -23.86
N ALA A 432 5.65 -5.53 -23.29
CA ALA A 432 4.61 -6.24 -24.02
C ALA A 432 3.56 -5.31 -24.64
N ARG A 433 3.65 -3.99 -24.38
CA ARG A 433 2.70 -2.96 -24.83
C ARG A 433 1.26 -3.31 -24.44
N GLU A 434 1.10 -3.92 -23.26
CA GLU A 434 -0.17 -4.41 -22.71
C GLU A 434 -0.87 -5.51 -23.53
N GLU A 435 -0.21 -6.07 -24.55
CA GLU A 435 -0.71 -7.23 -25.29
C GLU A 435 -0.72 -8.47 -24.37
N ILE A 436 0.38 -8.65 -23.64
CA ILE A 436 0.49 -9.56 -22.50
C ILE A 436 0.45 -8.72 -21.23
N LEU A 437 -0.48 -9.05 -20.33
CA LEU A 437 -0.63 -8.37 -19.04
C LEU A 437 0.06 -9.20 -17.95
N PHE A 438 0.96 -8.56 -17.23
CA PHE A 438 1.57 -9.06 -16.01
C PHE A 438 1.11 -8.18 -14.85
N ALA A 439 0.55 -8.78 -13.81
CA ALA A 439 0.20 -8.06 -12.59
C ALA A 439 0.34 -8.95 -11.37
N ALA A 440 0.56 -8.31 -10.22
CA ALA A 440 0.48 -9.00 -8.95
C ALA A 440 -0.98 -9.36 -8.64
N PRO A 441 -1.25 -10.52 -8.01
CA PRO A 441 -2.60 -10.88 -7.57
C PRO A 441 -3.21 -9.92 -6.53
N TYR A 442 -2.37 -9.14 -5.84
CA TYR A 442 -2.74 -8.11 -4.87
C TYR A 442 -1.67 -7.01 -4.84
N GLY A 443 -2.03 -5.81 -4.38
CA GLY A 443 -1.10 -4.67 -4.32
C GLY A 443 -0.60 -4.17 -5.67
N ASP A 444 -1.31 -4.50 -6.77
CA ASP A 444 -1.01 -3.95 -8.09
C ASP A 444 -1.28 -2.44 -8.10
N ARG A 445 -0.37 -1.69 -8.71
CA ARG A 445 -0.47 -0.24 -8.81
C ARG A 445 -1.61 0.17 -9.72
N TYR A 446 -1.99 -0.68 -10.68
CA TYR A 446 -3.15 -0.47 -11.55
C TYR A 446 -4.11 -1.68 -11.51
N PRO A 447 -4.98 -1.78 -10.48
CA PRO A 447 -5.79 -2.97 -10.20
C PRO A 447 -6.67 -3.50 -11.34
N GLN A 448 -6.90 -2.70 -12.39
CA GLN A 448 -7.60 -3.16 -13.58
C GLN A 448 -6.85 -4.27 -14.31
N TYR A 449 -5.51 -4.33 -14.25
CA TYR A 449 -4.75 -5.43 -14.84
C TYR A 449 -4.98 -6.73 -14.09
N THR A 450 -4.85 -6.74 -12.76
CA THR A 450 -5.19 -7.91 -11.94
C THR A 450 -6.59 -8.41 -12.25
N ARG A 451 -7.59 -7.52 -12.35
CA ARG A 451 -8.96 -7.89 -12.72
C ARG A 451 -9.05 -8.57 -14.09
N ARG A 452 -8.37 -8.04 -15.11
CA ARG A 452 -8.36 -8.64 -16.46
C ARG A 452 -7.66 -10.00 -16.48
N ILE A 453 -6.73 -10.25 -15.56
CA ILE A 453 -6.09 -11.55 -15.39
C ILE A 453 -7.00 -12.51 -14.65
N ASP A 454 -7.64 -12.06 -13.57
CA ASP A 454 -8.65 -12.81 -12.82
C ASP A 454 -9.85 -13.24 -13.69
N GLN A 455 -10.22 -12.43 -14.69
CA GLN A 455 -11.28 -12.75 -15.68
C GLN A 455 -10.84 -13.77 -16.74
N SER A 456 -9.54 -14.05 -16.85
CA SER A 456 -9.02 -14.95 -17.87
C SER A 456 -9.35 -16.39 -17.53
N PRO A 457 -9.93 -17.20 -18.43
CA PRO A 457 -10.10 -18.62 -18.18
C PRO A 457 -8.77 -19.40 -18.25
N ARG A 458 -7.70 -18.76 -18.75
CA ARG A 458 -6.39 -19.39 -18.96
C ARG A 458 -5.25 -18.47 -18.49
N PRO A 459 -5.20 -18.08 -17.21
CA PRO A 459 -4.06 -17.32 -16.72
C PRO A 459 -2.84 -18.24 -16.53
N ALA A 460 -1.68 -17.62 -16.41
CA ALA A 460 -0.45 -18.29 -16.01
C ALA A 460 0.13 -17.63 -14.75
N PHE A 461 0.97 -18.35 -14.01
CA PHE A 461 1.81 -17.80 -12.95
C PHE A 461 3.26 -17.79 -13.42
N LEU A 462 3.94 -16.65 -13.25
CA LEU A 462 5.34 -16.44 -13.62
C LEU A 462 6.19 -16.18 -12.37
N PHE A 463 7.30 -16.90 -12.25
CA PHE A 463 8.31 -16.70 -11.22
C PHE A 463 9.70 -16.55 -11.82
N PRO A 464 10.55 -15.64 -11.29
CA PRO A 464 11.98 -15.71 -11.50
C PRO A 464 12.52 -16.98 -10.85
N GLY A 465 13.13 -17.86 -11.63
CA GLY A 465 13.64 -19.17 -11.18
C GLY A 465 12.54 -20.19 -10.91
N ASP A 466 12.93 -21.32 -10.31
CA ASP A 466 11.98 -22.31 -9.78
C ASP A 466 11.38 -21.82 -8.47
N ASN A 467 10.09 -22.12 -8.26
CA ASN A 467 9.39 -21.82 -7.00
C ASN A 467 8.85 -23.13 -6.40
N PRO A 468 9.65 -23.84 -5.57
CA PRO A 468 9.24 -25.12 -5.00
C PRO A 468 8.03 -24.98 -4.06
N ASP A 469 7.95 -23.91 -3.28
CA ASP A 469 6.83 -23.66 -2.37
C ASP A 469 5.50 -23.54 -3.14
N PHE A 470 5.51 -22.80 -4.25
CA PHE A 470 4.35 -22.67 -5.13
C PHE A 470 3.97 -24.01 -5.76
N GLU A 471 4.96 -24.77 -6.21
CA GLU A 471 4.75 -26.07 -6.83
C GLU A 471 4.19 -27.10 -5.84
N GLU A 472 4.71 -27.16 -4.61
CA GLU A 472 4.20 -28.02 -3.54
C GLU A 472 2.79 -27.59 -3.10
N THR A 473 2.50 -26.29 -3.06
CA THR A 473 1.16 -25.77 -2.77
C THR A 473 0.18 -26.09 -3.90
N LEU A 474 0.58 -25.99 -5.18
CA LEU A 474 -0.22 -26.44 -6.32
C LEU A 474 -0.54 -27.94 -6.25
N LYS A 475 0.45 -28.77 -5.90
CA LYS A 475 0.24 -30.21 -5.67
C LYS A 475 -0.72 -30.46 -4.49
N ALA A 476 -0.67 -29.61 -3.46
CA ALA A 476 -1.54 -29.71 -2.28
C ALA A 476 -3.01 -29.49 -2.62
N ILE A 477 -3.32 -28.51 -3.47
CA ILE A 477 -4.70 -28.22 -3.91
C ILE A 477 -5.17 -29.12 -5.06
N GLY A 478 -4.32 -30.03 -5.54
CA GLY A 478 -4.66 -30.99 -6.59
C GLY A 478 -4.94 -30.34 -7.97
N GLY A 479 -5.53 -31.11 -8.88
CA GLY A 479 -5.76 -30.71 -10.27
C GLY A 479 -4.55 -31.01 -11.17
N SER A 480 -4.54 -30.43 -12.37
CA SER A 480 -3.44 -30.55 -13.33
C SER A 480 -2.97 -29.18 -13.83
N TYR A 481 -1.70 -29.10 -14.21
CA TYR A 481 -1.08 -27.93 -14.81
C TYR A 481 0.09 -28.35 -15.71
N GLN A 482 0.58 -27.42 -16.50
CA GLN A 482 1.80 -27.51 -17.29
C GLN A 482 2.86 -26.56 -16.72
N LYS A 483 4.12 -26.95 -16.79
CA LYS A 483 5.28 -26.14 -16.40
C LYS A 483 6.15 -25.87 -17.62
N GLY A 484 6.45 -24.61 -17.87
CA GLY A 484 7.41 -24.14 -18.86
C GLY A 484 8.59 -23.46 -18.18
N GLN A 485 9.76 -23.51 -18.82
CA GLN A 485 10.92 -22.73 -18.41
C GLN A 485 11.49 -21.99 -19.62
N VAL A 486 11.79 -20.70 -19.44
CA VAL A 486 12.43 -19.87 -20.47
C VAL A 486 13.24 -18.77 -19.81
N SER A 487 14.50 -18.60 -20.23
CA SER A 487 15.37 -17.49 -19.82
C SER A 487 15.42 -17.23 -18.30
N GLY A 488 15.48 -18.30 -17.50
CA GLY A 488 15.54 -18.20 -16.04
C GLY A 488 14.18 -17.96 -15.37
N TYR A 489 13.07 -18.01 -16.10
CA TYR A 489 11.72 -17.95 -15.55
C TYR A 489 11.02 -19.30 -15.58
N SER A 490 10.22 -19.59 -14.54
CA SER A 490 9.28 -20.70 -14.52
C SER A 490 7.85 -20.19 -14.75
N ILE A 491 7.12 -20.84 -15.65
CA ILE A 491 5.74 -20.52 -15.99
C ILE A 491 4.86 -21.73 -15.68
N TYR A 492 3.82 -21.52 -14.87
CA TYR A 492 2.80 -22.52 -14.55
C TYR A 492 1.49 -22.11 -15.23
N TYR A 493 0.92 -22.98 -16.06
CA TYR A 493 -0.23 -22.65 -16.92
C TYR A 493 -1.04 -23.89 -17.27
N GLY A 494 -2.12 -23.75 -18.05
CA GLY A 494 -2.93 -24.89 -18.49
C GLY A 494 -3.61 -25.60 -17.32
N PHE A 495 -4.13 -24.83 -16.37
CA PHE A 495 -4.75 -25.32 -15.15
C PHE A 495 -6.05 -26.08 -15.45
N SER A 496 -6.31 -27.13 -14.67
CA SER A 496 -7.62 -27.77 -14.60
C SER A 496 -7.89 -28.25 -13.18
N PRO A 497 -9.08 -27.97 -12.62
CA PRO A 497 -9.40 -28.33 -11.24
C PRO A 497 -9.48 -29.85 -11.04
N PRO A 498 -9.40 -30.34 -9.79
CA PRO A 498 -9.64 -31.74 -9.47
C PRO A 498 -10.99 -32.24 -10.04
N PRO A 499 -11.08 -33.49 -10.53
CA PRO A 499 -12.29 -34.02 -11.16
C PRO A 499 -13.36 -34.49 -10.15
N TYR A 500 -13.43 -33.85 -8.98
CA TYR A 500 -14.24 -34.29 -7.83
C TYR A 500 -15.10 -33.16 -7.29
N ASP A 501 -16.32 -33.49 -6.87
CA ASP A 501 -17.13 -32.60 -6.03
C ASP A 501 -16.86 -32.93 -4.55
N PHE A 502 -16.97 -31.92 -3.70
CA PHE A 502 -16.73 -32.06 -2.26
C PHE A 502 -18.02 -31.87 -1.48
N GLU A 503 -18.33 -32.82 -0.60
CA GLU A 503 -19.41 -32.71 0.37
C GLU A 503 -18.80 -32.69 1.77
N GLU A 504 -19.21 -31.72 2.59
CA GLU A 504 -18.72 -31.62 3.95
C GLU A 504 -19.14 -32.84 4.77
N VAL A 505 -18.20 -33.38 5.53
CA VAL A 505 -18.45 -34.36 6.56
C VAL A 505 -18.79 -33.61 7.85
N VAL A 506 -20.09 -33.37 8.05
CA VAL A 506 -20.58 -32.63 9.23
C VAL A 506 -20.06 -33.29 10.53
N PRO A 507 -19.37 -32.54 11.39
CA PRO A 507 -18.90 -33.02 12.69
C PRO A 507 -20.06 -33.54 13.55
N SER A 508 -19.83 -34.65 14.24
CA SER A 508 -20.80 -35.27 15.16
C SER A 508 -20.46 -34.93 16.62
N ALA A 509 -21.35 -35.23 17.57
CA ALA A 509 -21.04 -35.08 18.99
C ALA A 509 -19.86 -35.96 19.45
N SER A 510 -19.55 -37.04 18.71
CA SER A 510 -18.37 -37.89 18.92
C SER A 510 -17.12 -37.42 18.18
N THR A 511 -17.17 -36.27 17.51
CA THR A 511 -16.01 -35.71 16.83
C THR A 511 -15.16 -34.94 17.84
N GLU A 512 -13.92 -35.37 18.03
CA GLU A 512 -13.02 -34.85 19.05
C GLU A 512 -11.68 -34.44 18.46
N VAL A 513 -11.00 -33.51 19.13
CA VAL A 513 -9.62 -33.11 18.83
C VAL A 513 -8.73 -33.62 19.95
N HIS A 514 -7.63 -34.27 19.59
CA HIS A 514 -6.63 -34.76 20.54
C HIS A 514 -5.31 -34.00 20.37
N GLU A 515 -4.70 -33.67 21.51
CA GLU A 515 -3.47 -32.89 21.59
C GLU A 515 -2.49 -33.52 22.60
N PRO A 516 -1.18 -33.46 22.33
CA PRO A 516 -0.19 -33.85 23.33
C PRO A 516 0.08 -32.78 24.39
N VAL A 517 -0.35 -31.52 24.20
CA VAL A 517 0.02 -30.39 25.09
C VAL A 517 -1.13 -29.36 25.18
N LEU A 518 -1.68 -29.18 26.38
CA LEU A 518 -2.69 -28.20 26.87
C LEU A 518 -4.09 -28.79 27.18
N GLU A 519 -4.52 -28.62 28.44
CA GLU A 519 -5.85 -28.93 28.93
C GLU A 519 -6.88 -27.89 28.44
N GLY A 520 -7.98 -28.37 27.86
CA GLY A 520 -9.15 -27.59 27.46
C GLY A 520 -9.65 -27.98 26.06
N GLN A 521 -10.94 -28.32 25.93
CA GLN A 521 -11.53 -28.58 24.61
C GLN A 521 -11.51 -27.29 23.77
N LYS A 522 -10.67 -27.27 22.73
CA LYS A 522 -10.61 -26.17 21.76
C LYS A 522 -11.60 -26.45 20.63
N LYS A 523 -12.45 -25.48 20.31
CA LYS A 523 -13.45 -25.60 19.25
C LYS A 523 -12.83 -25.14 17.93
N VAL A 524 -12.85 -26.04 16.95
CA VAL A 524 -12.29 -25.87 15.60
C VAL A 524 -13.29 -26.24 14.51
N PHE A 525 -14.54 -26.49 14.92
CA PHE A 525 -15.65 -26.97 14.10
C PHE A 525 -16.91 -26.13 14.37
N ASP A 526 -16.81 -25.09 15.19
CA ASP A 526 -17.94 -24.26 15.59
C ASP A 526 -18.18 -23.08 14.66
N ARG A 527 -17.40 -22.97 13.58
CA ARG A 527 -17.54 -21.96 12.53
C ARG A 527 -17.28 -20.56 13.05
N ASP A 528 -16.40 -20.42 14.05
CA ASP A 528 -16.09 -19.16 14.72
C ASP A 528 -14.57 -18.92 14.78
N LEU A 529 -14.09 -17.88 14.09
CA LEU A 529 -12.66 -17.53 14.03
C LEU A 529 -12.10 -16.98 15.35
N ASN A 530 -12.98 -16.64 16.29
CA ASN A 530 -12.60 -16.18 17.63
C ASN A 530 -12.27 -17.35 18.56
N THR A 531 -12.69 -18.57 18.24
CA THR A 531 -12.28 -19.81 18.91
C THR A 531 -11.25 -20.52 18.05
N ARG A 532 -10.12 -20.91 18.64
CA ARG A 532 -9.07 -21.59 17.88
C ARG A 532 -8.24 -22.52 18.74
N TRP A 533 -7.73 -23.54 18.08
CA TRP A 533 -6.58 -24.28 18.54
C TRP A 533 -5.29 -23.49 18.29
N THR A 534 -4.37 -23.46 19.26
CA THR A 534 -3.01 -22.94 19.06
C THR A 534 -1.98 -23.87 19.69
N SER A 535 -0.76 -23.85 19.15
CA SER A 535 0.41 -24.52 19.73
C SER A 535 0.90 -23.87 21.03
N GLY A 536 0.46 -22.63 21.33
CA GLY A 536 0.89 -21.85 22.50
C GLY A 536 2.38 -21.45 22.49
N LEU A 537 3.15 -21.88 21.50
CA LEU A 537 4.58 -21.69 21.35
C LEU A 537 4.92 -21.38 19.88
N PRO A 538 6.01 -20.62 19.61
CA PRO A 538 6.52 -20.44 18.26
C PRO A 538 6.67 -21.77 17.52
N GLN A 539 6.40 -21.77 16.23
CA GLN A 539 6.28 -23.01 15.46
C GLN A 539 7.59 -23.81 15.45
N LYS A 540 7.49 -25.12 15.72
CA LYS A 540 8.57 -26.09 15.58
C LYS A 540 8.07 -27.34 14.85
N PRO A 541 8.95 -28.02 14.09
CA PRO A 541 8.60 -29.27 13.44
C PRO A 541 8.13 -30.31 14.46
N GLY A 542 7.10 -31.06 14.11
CA GLY A 542 6.59 -32.17 14.92
C GLY A 542 5.40 -31.81 15.80
N PHE A 543 4.95 -30.55 15.86
CA PHE A 543 3.66 -30.24 16.47
C PHE A 543 2.54 -30.99 15.73
N THR A 544 1.64 -31.62 16.48
CA THR A 544 0.56 -32.43 15.93
C THR A 544 -0.81 -31.94 16.39
N PHE A 545 -1.75 -31.98 15.46
CA PHE A 545 -3.17 -31.73 15.68
C PHE A 545 -3.95 -32.93 15.13
N GLN A 546 -4.66 -33.65 15.99
CA GLN A 546 -5.37 -34.87 15.61
C GLN A 546 -6.88 -34.71 15.74
N ILE A 547 -7.63 -35.22 14.77
CA ILE A 547 -9.09 -35.23 14.74
C ILE A 547 -9.55 -36.68 14.78
N ASP A 548 -10.42 -37.04 15.72
CA ASP A 548 -11.25 -38.25 15.66
C ASP A 548 -12.63 -37.87 15.11
N LEU A 549 -13.03 -38.41 13.97
CA LEU A 549 -14.35 -38.18 13.37
C LEU A 549 -15.48 -38.91 14.12
N GLY A 550 -15.17 -39.78 15.08
CA GLY A 550 -16.10 -40.61 15.84
C GLY A 550 -16.58 -41.86 15.08
N ARG A 551 -16.46 -41.85 13.75
CA ARG A 551 -16.84 -42.95 12.84
C ARG A 551 -15.87 -43.06 11.67
N ILE A 552 -15.82 -44.24 11.05
CA ILE A 552 -15.15 -44.39 9.76
C ILE A 552 -15.97 -43.68 8.70
N VAL A 553 -15.36 -42.73 8.00
CA VAL A 553 -15.93 -42.02 6.87
C VAL A 553 -15.27 -42.53 5.60
N SER A 554 -16.08 -42.88 4.61
CA SER A 554 -15.59 -43.32 3.31
C SER A 554 -15.26 -42.14 2.41
N ALA A 555 -14.26 -42.34 1.54
CA ALA A 555 -13.91 -41.42 0.46
C ALA A 555 -13.59 -39.97 0.89
N ILE A 556 -12.95 -39.75 2.05
CA ILE A 556 -12.38 -38.44 2.40
C ILE A 556 -11.34 -38.06 1.35
N GLY A 557 -11.36 -36.82 0.86
CA GLY A 557 -10.41 -36.35 -0.16
C GLY A 557 -10.06 -34.87 -0.11
N ARG A 558 -10.60 -34.10 0.85
CA ARG A 558 -10.16 -32.73 1.12
C ARG A 558 -10.23 -32.41 2.60
N VAL A 559 -9.22 -31.70 3.09
CA VAL A 559 -9.22 -31.03 4.40
C VAL A 559 -8.88 -29.57 4.18
N THR A 560 -9.69 -28.67 4.73
CA THR A 560 -9.45 -27.22 4.68
C THR A 560 -9.29 -26.68 6.09
N LEU A 561 -8.25 -25.90 6.31
CA LEU A 561 -7.96 -25.25 7.60
C LEU A 561 -7.99 -23.73 7.43
N TYR A 562 -8.53 -23.05 8.44
CA TYR A 562 -8.38 -21.60 8.62
C TYR A 562 -7.62 -21.37 9.92
N ALA A 563 -6.57 -20.56 9.90
CA ALA A 563 -5.78 -20.26 11.11
C ALA A 563 -6.38 -19.14 11.97
N GLY A 564 -7.25 -18.29 11.41
CA GLY A 564 -7.77 -17.09 12.07
C GLY A 564 -6.82 -15.89 12.00
N SER A 565 -5.57 -16.11 11.57
CA SER A 565 -4.63 -15.07 11.16
C SER A 565 -3.63 -15.64 10.14
N PRO A 566 -3.24 -14.94 9.06
CA PRO A 566 -2.31 -15.45 8.07
C PRO A 566 -0.93 -15.81 8.64
N GLU A 567 -0.47 -15.10 9.66
CA GLU A 567 0.85 -15.30 10.28
C GLU A 567 0.97 -16.65 11.00
N ASP A 568 -0.16 -17.14 11.52
CA ASP A 568 -0.25 -18.40 12.27
C ASP A 568 -0.35 -19.64 11.36
N LEU A 569 -0.38 -19.45 10.03
CA LEU A 569 -0.39 -20.56 9.08
C LEU A 569 0.81 -21.49 9.32
N PRO A 570 0.64 -22.81 9.18
CA PRO A 570 1.75 -23.75 9.31
C PRO A 570 2.78 -23.49 8.21
N ARG A 571 4.07 -23.45 8.57
CA ARG A 571 5.17 -23.28 7.59
C ARG A 571 5.34 -24.48 6.66
N GLY A 572 4.90 -25.65 7.09
CA GLY A 572 4.77 -26.87 6.30
C GLY A 572 3.83 -27.82 7.03
N ILE A 573 3.16 -28.73 6.32
CA ILE A 573 2.20 -29.65 6.93
C ILE A 573 2.21 -31.03 6.28
N ARG A 574 2.04 -32.06 7.11
CA ARG A 574 1.73 -33.43 6.69
C ARG A 574 0.35 -33.80 7.18
N LEU A 575 -0.44 -34.43 6.33
CA LEU A 575 -1.71 -35.05 6.68
C LEU A 575 -1.62 -36.57 6.56
N GLU A 576 -2.00 -37.24 7.65
CA GLU A 576 -2.08 -38.68 7.77
C GLU A 576 -3.50 -39.11 8.14
N ILE A 577 -3.91 -40.29 7.67
CA ILE A 577 -5.23 -40.88 7.93
C ILE A 577 -5.09 -42.25 8.59
N SER A 578 -6.01 -42.58 9.50
CA SER A 578 -6.10 -43.90 10.11
C SER A 578 -7.55 -44.33 10.30
N ARG A 579 -7.81 -45.64 10.18
CA ARG A 579 -9.11 -46.23 10.55
C ARG A 579 -9.20 -46.57 12.05
N GLU A 580 -8.05 -46.82 12.69
CA GLU A 580 -7.94 -47.41 14.03
C GLU A 580 -7.15 -46.53 15.02
N GLY A 581 -6.52 -45.45 14.54
CA GLY A 581 -5.71 -44.52 15.36
C GLY A 581 -4.29 -45.00 15.66
N ARG A 582 -3.93 -46.22 15.23
CA ARG A 582 -2.62 -46.85 15.49
C ARG A 582 -1.72 -46.90 14.26
N ARG A 583 -2.28 -47.28 13.10
CA ARG A 583 -1.58 -47.34 11.81
C ARG A 583 -1.96 -46.14 10.97
N TRP A 584 -0.98 -45.36 10.56
CA TRP A 584 -1.17 -44.08 9.87
C TRP A 584 -0.66 -44.18 8.43
N GLU A 585 -1.51 -43.79 7.48
CA GLU A 585 -1.15 -43.65 6.07
C GLU A 585 -0.95 -42.15 5.78
N LYS A 586 0.20 -41.79 5.23
CA LYS A 586 0.45 -40.43 4.74
C LYS A 586 -0.32 -40.19 3.45
N VAL A 587 -1.28 -39.26 3.46
CA VAL A 587 -2.11 -38.94 2.29
C VAL A 587 -1.68 -37.65 1.58
N ARG A 588 -1.10 -36.70 2.32
CA ARG A 588 -0.54 -35.48 1.74
C ARG A 588 0.62 -34.96 2.59
N GLU A 589 1.61 -34.38 1.95
CA GLU A 589 2.72 -33.69 2.59
C GLU A 589 3.03 -32.45 1.76
N VAL A 590 3.18 -31.32 2.44
CA VAL A 590 3.52 -30.02 1.86
C VAL A 590 4.66 -29.50 2.73
N PRO A 591 5.93 -29.75 2.34
CA PRO A 591 7.08 -29.41 3.17
C PRO A 591 7.18 -27.91 3.48
N SER A 592 6.71 -27.08 2.55
CA SER A 592 6.72 -25.62 2.64
C SER A 592 5.52 -25.04 1.89
N TYR A 593 4.89 -24.01 2.46
CA TYR A 593 3.75 -23.32 1.87
C TYR A 593 4.14 -22.01 1.19
N PHE A 594 3.60 -21.81 0.00
CA PHE A 594 3.68 -20.53 -0.70
C PHE A 594 2.77 -19.46 -0.11
N GLY A 595 1.63 -19.87 0.45
CA GLY A 595 0.56 -18.99 0.93
C GLY A 595 -0.81 -19.53 0.53
N SER A 596 -1.86 -18.72 0.71
CA SER A 596 -3.22 -19.17 0.39
C SER A 596 -3.48 -19.15 -1.12
N LEU A 597 -3.43 -20.35 -1.69
CA LEU A 597 -3.73 -20.67 -3.08
C LEU A 597 -4.90 -21.66 -3.07
N PHE A 598 -5.96 -21.38 -3.82
CA PHE A 598 -7.16 -22.23 -3.85
C PHE A 598 -7.88 -22.14 -5.19
N TRP A 599 -8.70 -23.15 -5.50
CA TRP A 599 -9.49 -23.19 -6.73
C TRP A 599 -10.72 -22.28 -6.64
N SER A 600 -11.00 -21.55 -7.72
CA SER A 600 -12.23 -20.80 -7.92
C SER A 600 -12.45 -20.71 -9.43
N GLY A 601 -13.54 -21.29 -9.93
CA GLY A 601 -13.75 -21.46 -11.36
C GLY A 601 -12.63 -22.28 -12.05
N PRO A 602 -12.09 -21.85 -13.20
CA PRO A 602 -11.24 -22.68 -14.04
C PRO A 602 -9.76 -22.76 -13.63
N HIS A 603 -9.30 -21.91 -12.70
CA HIS A 603 -7.88 -21.81 -12.34
C HIS A 603 -7.68 -21.49 -10.84
N PRO A 604 -6.47 -21.70 -10.28
CA PRO A 604 -6.20 -21.32 -8.91
C PRO A 604 -6.06 -19.80 -8.77
N PHE A 605 -6.50 -19.28 -7.63
CA PHE A 605 -6.38 -17.89 -7.21
C PHE A 605 -5.44 -17.80 -6.00
N HIS A 606 -4.59 -16.78 -6.00
CA HIS A 606 -3.80 -16.41 -4.83
C HIS A 606 -4.39 -15.15 -4.19
N ARG A 607 -4.82 -15.27 -2.94
CA ARG A 607 -5.33 -14.17 -2.11
C ARG A 607 -4.70 -14.29 -0.72
N PRO A 608 -4.29 -13.21 -0.05
CA PRO A 608 -3.67 -13.29 1.27
C PRO A 608 -4.73 -13.58 2.34
N MET A 609 -5.18 -14.83 2.37
CA MET A 609 -6.06 -15.41 3.37
C MET A 609 -5.28 -16.33 4.31
N ASP A 610 -5.89 -16.67 5.44
CA ASP A 610 -5.42 -17.59 6.46
C ASP A 610 -5.86 -19.04 6.19
N ARG A 611 -5.98 -19.42 4.91
CA ARG A 611 -6.58 -20.67 4.44
C ARG A 611 -5.55 -21.64 3.87
N VAL A 612 -5.66 -22.91 4.27
CA VAL A 612 -4.92 -24.05 3.73
C VAL A 612 -5.89 -25.08 3.16
N ASP A 613 -5.66 -25.51 1.92
CA ASP A 613 -6.38 -26.63 1.30
C ASP A 613 -5.46 -27.81 1.05
N LEU A 614 -5.88 -28.99 1.53
CA LEU A 614 -5.21 -30.26 1.34
C LEU A 614 -6.16 -31.21 0.59
N ILE A 615 -5.96 -31.34 -0.72
CA ILE A 615 -6.74 -32.22 -1.60
C ILE A 615 -5.92 -33.47 -1.93
N PHE A 616 -6.54 -34.65 -1.83
CA PHE A 616 -5.87 -35.94 -2.01
C PHE A 616 -6.83 -37.01 -2.57
N PRO A 617 -6.29 -38.08 -3.16
CA PRO A 617 -7.12 -39.18 -3.66
C PRO A 617 -8.04 -39.73 -2.57
N PRO A 618 -9.29 -40.15 -2.88
CA PRO A 618 -10.24 -40.63 -1.87
C PRO A 618 -9.65 -41.73 -0.97
N ARG A 619 -9.79 -41.56 0.34
CA ARG A 619 -9.36 -42.54 1.37
C ARG A 619 -10.43 -42.70 2.43
N SER A 620 -10.54 -43.90 3.00
CA SER A 620 -11.46 -44.15 4.11
C SER A 620 -10.72 -44.06 5.44
N GLY A 621 -11.26 -43.33 6.41
CA GLY A 621 -10.61 -43.13 7.70
C GLY A 621 -11.55 -42.61 8.77
N ARG A 622 -11.11 -42.72 10.02
CA ARG A 622 -11.77 -42.18 11.22
C ARG A 622 -10.90 -41.08 11.85
N PHE A 623 -9.59 -41.29 11.91
CA PHE A 623 -8.66 -40.37 12.52
C PHE A 623 -7.85 -39.64 11.46
N LEU A 624 -7.69 -38.34 11.63
CA LEU A 624 -6.83 -37.48 10.81
C LEU A 624 -5.75 -36.89 11.71
N ARG A 625 -4.51 -36.87 11.24
CA ARG A 625 -3.39 -36.25 11.97
C ARG A 625 -2.69 -35.27 11.06
N LEU A 626 -2.63 -34.04 11.52
CA LEU A 626 -1.91 -32.94 10.89
C LEU A 626 -0.62 -32.72 11.68
N THR A 627 0.52 -32.77 11.02
CA THR A 627 1.83 -32.51 11.62
C THR A 627 2.45 -31.30 10.96
N GLN A 628 2.74 -30.26 11.75
CA GLN A 628 3.50 -29.11 11.28
C GLN A 628 4.96 -29.55 11.04
N LEU A 629 5.54 -29.12 9.91
CA LEU A 629 6.87 -29.55 9.46
C LEU A 629 7.96 -28.46 9.51
N GLY A 630 7.59 -27.19 9.63
CA GLY A 630 8.51 -26.05 9.51
C GLY A 630 8.82 -25.36 10.84
N THR A 631 9.49 -24.20 10.77
CA THR A 631 9.88 -23.44 11.97
C THR A 631 9.51 -21.98 11.79
N ASP A 632 8.99 -21.35 12.84
CA ASP A 632 8.80 -19.90 12.91
C ASP A 632 9.19 -19.39 14.31
N PRO A 633 10.08 -18.38 14.42
CA PRO A 633 10.58 -17.92 15.70
C PRO A 633 9.63 -16.97 16.46
N VAL A 634 8.62 -16.41 15.80
CA VAL A 634 7.74 -15.37 16.35
C VAL A 634 6.32 -15.88 16.50
N TYR A 635 5.77 -16.45 15.44
CA TYR A 635 4.37 -16.83 15.37
C TYR A 635 4.18 -18.27 15.84
N TYR A 636 3.06 -18.53 16.52
CA TYR A 636 2.62 -19.88 16.84
C TYR A 636 1.92 -20.52 15.63
N TRP A 637 1.53 -21.79 15.73
CA TRP A 637 0.65 -22.42 14.75
C TRP A 637 -0.75 -22.46 15.33
N SER A 638 -1.75 -22.10 14.52
CA SER A 638 -3.15 -22.20 14.92
C SER A 638 -4.05 -22.83 13.87
N VAL A 639 -5.17 -23.35 14.37
CA VAL A 639 -6.29 -23.85 13.58
C VAL A 639 -7.54 -23.29 14.24
N ALA A 640 -8.08 -22.22 13.66
CA ALA A 640 -9.37 -21.65 14.06
C ALA A 640 -10.53 -22.50 13.57
N GLU A 641 -10.50 -22.91 12.30
CA GLU A 641 -11.57 -23.73 11.73
C GLU A 641 -11.02 -24.85 10.86
N CYS A 642 -11.71 -25.98 10.90
CA CYS A 642 -11.39 -27.17 10.13
C CYS A 642 -12.65 -27.68 9.41
N TYR A 643 -12.47 -28.05 8.15
CA TYR A 643 -13.48 -28.69 7.32
C TYR A 643 -12.90 -29.97 6.73
N VAL A 644 -13.65 -31.07 6.85
CA VAL A 644 -13.29 -32.36 6.27
C VAL A 644 -14.34 -32.69 5.22
N TYR A 645 -13.91 -33.08 4.03
CA TYR A 645 -14.80 -33.35 2.92
C TYR A 645 -14.61 -34.77 2.37
N ARG A 646 -15.74 -35.39 2.04
CA ARG A 646 -15.77 -36.59 1.22
C ARG A 646 -15.94 -36.23 -0.25
N VAL A 647 -15.32 -37.02 -1.10
CA VAL A 647 -15.40 -36.92 -2.55
C VAL A 647 -16.72 -37.53 -3.02
N ARG A 648 -17.40 -36.81 -3.90
CA ARG A 648 -18.52 -37.33 -4.68
C ARG A 648 -18.09 -37.48 -6.15
N PRO A 649 -18.55 -38.56 -6.84
CA PRO A 649 -18.47 -38.60 -8.28
C PRO A 649 -19.17 -37.36 -8.83
N ARG A 650 -18.49 -36.62 -9.71
CA ARG A 650 -19.03 -35.41 -10.32
C ARG A 650 -20.32 -35.77 -11.05
N SER A 651 -21.48 -35.43 -10.50
CA SER A 651 -22.77 -35.81 -11.04
C SER A 651 -23.09 -34.88 -12.21
N SER A 652 -22.75 -35.23 -13.46
CA SER A 652 -22.84 -34.36 -14.66
C SER A 652 -23.82 -33.18 -14.52
N PRO A 653 -23.39 -32.00 -14.01
CA PRO A 653 -24.23 -30.81 -13.97
C PRO A 653 -23.76 -29.84 -15.07
N PRO A 654 -24.56 -28.82 -15.42
CA PRO A 654 -24.13 -27.80 -16.38
C PRO A 654 -22.82 -27.18 -15.90
N GLU A 655 -21.86 -27.01 -16.81
CA GLU A 655 -20.65 -26.24 -16.54
C GLU A 655 -21.02 -24.90 -15.91
N ALA A 656 -20.23 -24.49 -14.91
CA ALA A 656 -20.43 -23.23 -14.24
C ALA A 656 -20.38 -22.09 -15.26
N ASP A 657 -21.55 -21.52 -15.59
CA ASP A 657 -21.65 -20.41 -16.54
C ASP A 657 -21.84 -19.11 -15.76
N VAL A 658 -20.70 -18.47 -15.50
CA VAL A 658 -20.60 -17.22 -14.77
C VAL A 658 -21.44 -16.11 -15.40
N HIS A 659 -21.61 -16.09 -16.73
CA HIS A 659 -22.39 -15.06 -17.41
C HIS A 659 -23.89 -15.22 -17.14
N THR A 660 -24.40 -16.44 -17.13
CA THR A 660 -25.79 -16.72 -16.76
C THR A 660 -26.07 -16.35 -15.30
N VAL A 661 -25.13 -16.62 -14.39
CA VAL A 661 -25.24 -16.23 -12.97
C VAL A 661 -25.25 -14.71 -12.83
N ILE A 662 -24.35 -13.99 -13.53
CA ILE A 662 -24.32 -12.53 -13.51
C ILE A 662 -25.61 -11.92 -14.08
N ALA A 663 -26.13 -12.46 -15.18
CA ALA A 663 -27.41 -12.01 -15.75
C ALA A 663 -28.55 -12.18 -14.73
N HIS A 664 -28.55 -13.28 -13.98
CA HIS A 664 -29.51 -13.51 -12.92
C HIS A 664 -29.34 -12.54 -11.73
N LEU A 665 -28.10 -12.31 -11.28
CA LEU A 665 -27.79 -11.33 -10.23
C LEU A 665 -28.23 -9.91 -10.63
N LYS A 666 -28.04 -9.52 -11.89
CA LYS A 666 -28.54 -8.25 -12.43
C LYS A 666 -30.07 -8.17 -12.39
N ALA A 667 -30.77 -9.28 -12.66
CA ALA A 667 -32.23 -9.34 -12.65
C ALA A 667 -32.83 -9.21 -11.24
N ILE A 668 -32.22 -9.84 -10.23
CA ILE A 668 -32.70 -9.72 -8.83
C ILE A 668 -32.24 -8.43 -8.14
N ALA A 669 -31.22 -7.74 -8.71
CA ALA A 669 -30.70 -6.45 -8.28
C ALA A 669 -30.43 -6.35 -6.76
N PRO A 670 -29.53 -7.20 -6.20
CA PRO A 670 -29.29 -7.20 -4.77
C PRO A 670 -28.59 -5.90 -4.34
N LYS A 671 -28.84 -5.45 -3.10
CA LYS A 671 -28.13 -4.29 -2.53
C LYS A 671 -26.62 -4.54 -2.47
N THR A 672 -26.22 -5.77 -2.20
CA THR A 672 -24.81 -6.23 -2.19
C THR A 672 -24.79 -7.71 -2.51
N PHE A 673 -23.77 -8.19 -3.22
CA PHE A 673 -23.51 -9.62 -3.34
C PHE A 673 -22.05 -9.95 -2.99
N TYR A 674 -21.82 -11.18 -2.55
CA TYR A 674 -20.49 -11.77 -2.31
C TYR A 674 -20.38 -13.04 -3.14
N GLY A 675 -19.27 -13.19 -3.87
CA GLY A 675 -19.02 -14.33 -4.76
C GLY A 675 -17.67 -14.98 -4.47
N ASP A 676 -17.41 -16.14 -5.05
CA ASP A 676 -16.04 -16.62 -5.15
C ASP A 676 -15.23 -15.71 -6.12
N PRO A 677 -13.89 -15.68 -6.03
CA PRO A 677 -13.06 -14.75 -6.82
C PRO A 677 -13.32 -14.76 -8.33
N TRP A 678 -13.62 -15.92 -8.93
CA TRP A 678 -13.94 -16.04 -10.36
C TRP A 678 -15.24 -15.32 -10.72
N LEU A 679 -16.31 -15.52 -9.94
CA LEU A 679 -17.57 -14.79 -10.14
C LEU A 679 -17.40 -13.29 -9.91
N GLU A 680 -16.68 -12.90 -8.86
CA GLU A 680 -16.41 -11.49 -8.56
C GLU A 680 -15.64 -10.81 -9.68
N ALA A 681 -14.59 -11.45 -10.21
CA ALA A 681 -13.80 -10.93 -11.30
C ALA A 681 -14.62 -10.69 -12.57
N ASN A 682 -15.55 -11.59 -12.89
CA ASN A 682 -16.39 -11.51 -14.09
C ASN A 682 -17.62 -10.59 -13.92
N SER A 683 -17.98 -10.24 -12.69
CA SER A 683 -19.07 -9.31 -12.43
C SER A 683 -18.68 -7.85 -12.76
N GLU A 684 -19.56 -7.13 -13.45
CA GLU A 684 -19.36 -5.69 -13.66
C GLU A 684 -19.61 -4.92 -12.34
N ASN A 685 -18.85 -3.85 -12.10
CA ASN A 685 -19.09 -2.82 -11.07
C ASN A 685 -20.39 -2.00 -11.36
N GLY A 686 -21.47 -2.64 -11.77
CA GLY A 686 -22.73 -2.02 -12.16
C GLY A 686 -23.69 -1.88 -10.97
N ARG A 687 -23.76 -0.67 -10.39
CA ARG A 687 -24.80 -0.11 -9.49
C ARG A 687 -25.21 -0.88 -8.21
N GLY A 688 -24.95 -2.17 -8.08
CA GLY A 688 -24.77 -2.85 -6.80
C GLY A 688 -23.28 -2.83 -6.48
N LYS A 689 -22.89 -2.32 -5.31
CA LYS A 689 -21.48 -2.37 -4.90
C LYS A 689 -21.12 -3.85 -4.72
N ALA A 690 -20.57 -4.51 -5.74
CA ALA A 690 -19.71 -5.66 -5.53
C ALA A 690 -18.63 -5.15 -4.57
N LYS A 691 -18.69 -5.56 -3.31
CA LYS A 691 -17.54 -5.44 -2.44
C LYS A 691 -16.62 -6.55 -2.93
N ALA A 692 -15.88 -6.27 -4.01
CA ALA A 692 -14.67 -7.01 -4.31
C ALA A 692 -13.95 -7.24 -2.98
N GLN A 693 -13.39 -8.43 -2.77
CA GLN A 693 -12.33 -8.63 -1.78
C GLN A 693 -11.45 -7.37 -1.78
N ARG A 694 -11.69 -6.47 -0.82
CA ARG A 694 -11.03 -5.17 -0.85
C ARG A 694 -9.56 -5.46 -0.66
N ASP A 695 -8.77 -4.73 -1.44
CA ASP A 695 -7.33 -4.81 -1.44
C ASP A 695 -6.82 -4.93 0.02
N PRO A 696 -6.20 -6.06 0.39
CA PRO A 696 -5.64 -6.31 1.72
C PRO A 696 -4.67 -5.21 2.17
N MET A 697 -4.19 -4.39 1.23
CA MET A 697 -3.36 -3.21 1.45
C MET A 697 -4.09 -2.05 2.15
N ASP A 698 -5.41 -2.09 2.33
CA ASP A 698 -6.12 -0.98 3.02
C ASP A 698 -5.80 -0.88 4.52
N GLY A 699 -5.01 -1.80 5.09
CA GLY A 699 -4.55 -1.80 6.48
C GLY A 699 -5.68 -1.82 7.53
N SER A 700 -6.93 -1.75 7.08
CA SER A 700 -8.12 -1.58 7.90
C SER A 700 -8.79 -2.92 8.17
N GLY A 701 -8.39 -3.98 7.45
CA GLY A 701 -8.94 -5.33 7.59
C GLY A 701 -10.47 -5.34 7.48
N ASN A 702 -11.08 -4.37 6.80
CA ASN A 702 -12.53 -4.17 6.72
C ASN A 702 -13.15 -4.80 5.45
N GLY A 703 -12.35 -5.49 4.63
CA GLY A 703 -12.72 -5.96 3.30
C GLY A 703 -13.55 -7.24 3.21
N GLU A 704 -13.48 -8.12 4.20
CA GLU A 704 -14.09 -9.46 4.13
C GLU A 704 -15.24 -9.68 5.12
N TRP A 705 -15.51 -8.67 5.96
CA TRP A 705 -16.52 -8.74 7.01
C TRP A 705 -17.87 -8.23 6.48
N LEU A 706 -18.86 -9.11 6.52
CA LEU A 706 -20.23 -8.83 6.11
C LEU A 706 -21.18 -8.76 7.31
N ARG A 707 -22.25 -7.98 7.14
CA ARG A 707 -23.36 -7.87 8.08
C ARG A 707 -24.59 -8.53 7.44
N PRO A 708 -25.23 -9.50 8.11
CA PRO A 708 -26.48 -10.10 7.64
C PRO A 708 -27.59 -9.04 7.60
N GLN A 709 -28.05 -8.68 6.39
CA GLN A 709 -29.10 -7.70 6.17
C GLN A 709 -29.86 -8.00 4.88
N GLU A 710 -31.11 -7.53 4.79
CA GLU A 710 -31.94 -7.69 3.60
C GLU A 710 -31.28 -7.10 2.35
N GLY A 711 -31.30 -7.89 1.27
CA GLY A 711 -30.72 -7.52 -0.02
C GLY A 711 -29.23 -7.88 -0.15
N VAL A 712 -28.67 -8.65 0.81
CA VAL A 712 -27.37 -9.32 0.62
C VAL A 712 -27.59 -10.68 -0.01
N VAL A 713 -26.86 -10.98 -1.09
CA VAL A 713 -26.86 -12.29 -1.75
C VAL A 713 -25.47 -12.90 -1.70
N LEU A 714 -25.37 -14.18 -1.37
CA LEU A 714 -24.16 -14.98 -1.44
C LEU A 714 -24.27 -15.92 -2.64
N ALA A 715 -23.25 -15.96 -3.48
CA ALA A 715 -23.18 -16.83 -4.63
C ALA A 715 -21.93 -17.70 -4.53
N VAL A 716 -22.11 -19.02 -4.44
CA VAL A 716 -21.01 -19.98 -4.38
C VAL A 716 -21.21 -21.04 -5.43
N GLU A 717 -20.13 -21.44 -6.07
CA GLU A 717 -20.13 -22.59 -6.97
C GLU A 717 -20.62 -23.84 -6.23
N ARG A 718 -21.52 -24.60 -6.85
CA ARG A 718 -22.22 -25.74 -6.25
C ARG A 718 -21.26 -26.78 -5.66
N ALA A 719 -20.11 -26.99 -6.32
CA ALA A 719 -19.06 -27.91 -5.87
C ALA A 719 -18.46 -27.54 -4.50
N TYR A 720 -18.60 -26.29 -4.07
CA TYR A 720 -18.05 -25.75 -2.83
C TYR A 720 -19.12 -25.22 -1.87
N ALA A 721 -20.41 -25.29 -2.23
CA ALA A 721 -21.49 -24.69 -1.47
C ALA A 721 -21.98 -25.52 -0.27
N SER A 722 -21.44 -26.73 -0.05
CA SER A 722 -21.86 -27.60 1.08
C SER A 722 -21.70 -26.93 2.44
N PRO A 723 -20.54 -26.35 2.78
CA PRO A 723 -20.36 -25.71 4.08
C PRO A 723 -21.26 -24.51 4.30
N LEU A 724 -21.49 -23.73 3.24
CA LEU A 724 -22.38 -22.57 3.31
C LEU A 724 -23.84 -23.00 3.53
N ALA A 725 -24.27 -24.07 2.85
CA ALA A 725 -25.61 -24.63 3.01
C ALA A 725 -25.87 -25.16 4.43
N ASP A 726 -24.85 -25.67 5.11
CA ASP A 726 -24.95 -26.09 6.51
C ASP A 726 -24.84 -24.91 7.49
N PHE A 727 -23.96 -23.94 7.23
CA PHE A 727 -23.78 -22.77 8.10
C PHE A 727 -25.06 -21.93 8.21
N ILE A 728 -25.70 -21.68 7.06
CA ILE A 728 -26.83 -20.77 6.91
C ILE A 728 -28.01 -21.14 7.85
N PRO A 729 -28.60 -22.35 7.81
CA PRO A 729 -29.77 -22.70 8.63
C PRO A 729 -29.47 -22.80 10.13
N HIS A 730 -28.24 -23.14 10.51
CA HIS A 730 -27.86 -23.42 11.90
C HIS A 730 -27.39 -22.19 12.67
N ARG A 731 -26.95 -21.13 11.97
CA ARG A 731 -26.35 -19.93 12.58
C ARG A 731 -27.07 -18.63 12.23
N LEU A 732 -27.79 -18.59 11.11
CA LEU A 732 -28.58 -17.43 10.69
C LEU A 732 -30.05 -17.82 10.67
N ASN A 733 -30.88 -17.17 11.48
CA ASN A 733 -32.32 -17.42 11.46
C ASN A 733 -32.93 -16.79 10.20
N GLY A 734 -33.20 -17.64 9.19
CA GLY A 734 -33.97 -17.31 8.00
C GLY A 734 -33.23 -16.74 6.78
N PRO A 735 -32.26 -17.43 6.16
CA PRO A 735 -31.87 -17.14 4.78
C PRO A 735 -32.42 -18.21 3.83
N ARG A 736 -32.97 -17.80 2.68
CA ARG A 736 -33.61 -18.69 1.71
C ARG A 736 -32.59 -19.05 0.63
N LEU A 737 -32.46 -20.34 0.31
CA LEU A 737 -31.91 -20.72 -1.00
C LEU A 737 -32.86 -20.13 -2.04
N GLU A 738 -32.43 -19.07 -2.70
CA GLU A 738 -33.25 -18.38 -3.71
C GLU A 738 -33.38 -19.29 -4.93
N ARG A 739 -32.24 -19.80 -5.41
CA ARG A 739 -32.16 -20.57 -6.66
C ARG A 739 -30.81 -21.27 -6.83
N GLU A 740 -30.80 -22.37 -7.58
CA GLU A 740 -29.60 -22.85 -8.27
C GLU A 740 -29.59 -22.31 -9.71
N VAL A 741 -28.50 -21.69 -10.12
CA VAL A 741 -28.35 -21.06 -11.45
C VAL A 741 -27.02 -21.48 -12.03
N ALA A 742 -27.03 -22.20 -13.15
CA ALA A 742 -25.85 -22.51 -13.97
C ALA A 742 -24.61 -22.94 -13.15
N GLY A 743 -24.76 -23.92 -12.27
CA GLY A 743 -23.68 -24.44 -11.44
C GLY A 743 -23.40 -23.66 -10.15
N TYR A 744 -24.15 -22.59 -9.85
CA TYR A 744 -24.06 -21.81 -8.61
C TYR A 744 -25.29 -21.96 -7.72
N ARG A 745 -25.08 -21.85 -6.40
CA ARG A 745 -26.15 -21.70 -5.40
C ARG A 745 -26.19 -20.27 -4.90
N LEU A 746 -27.36 -19.64 -4.98
CA LEU A 746 -27.58 -18.27 -4.53
C LEU A 746 -28.42 -18.26 -3.25
N PHE A 747 -27.88 -17.63 -2.21
CA PHE A 747 -28.53 -17.51 -0.90
C PHE A 747 -28.81 -16.03 -0.60
N SER A 748 -30.06 -15.67 -0.33
CA SER A 748 -30.39 -14.34 0.19
C SER A 748 -30.31 -14.33 1.70
N LEU A 749 -29.70 -13.30 2.27
CA LEU A 749 -29.70 -13.07 3.71
C LEU A 749 -30.88 -12.18 4.11
N SER A 750 -31.60 -12.59 5.15
CA SER A 750 -32.57 -11.72 5.83
C SER A 750 -31.88 -10.83 6.88
N PRO A 751 -32.52 -9.71 7.30
CA PRO A 751 -32.08 -8.98 8.48
C PRO A 751 -31.94 -9.92 9.66
N SER A 752 -30.91 -9.73 10.48
CA SER A 752 -30.90 -10.37 11.80
C SER A 752 -32.23 -10.04 12.50
N PRO A 753 -33.09 -11.03 12.82
CA PRO A 753 -34.46 -10.81 13.28
C PRO A 753 -34.56 -10.13 14.66
N TYR A 754 -33.41 -9.76 15.22
CA TYR A 754 -33.23 -9.47 16.62
C TYR A 754 -32.97 -8.01 16.96
N PHE A 755 -32.64 -7.18 15.97
CA PHE A 755 -32.34 -5.77 16.22
C PHE A 755 -33.52 -4.90 15.80
N GLY A 756 -34.30 -4.47 16.80
CA GLY A 756 -35.30 -3.40 16.66
C GLY A 756 -34.67 -2.01 16.55
N GLN A 757 -35.39 -0.98 16.98
CA GLN A 757 -34.82 0.37 17.08
C GLN A 757 -33.82 0.42 18.25
N ALA A 758 -32.63 0.98 18.01
CA ALA A 758 -31.64 1.20 19.07
C ALA A 758 -32.16 2.25 20.07
N LEU A 759 -31.95 1.98 21.36
CA LEU A 759 -32.26 2.91 22.44
C LEU A 759 -31.19 4.01 22.51
N GLU A 760 -31.62 5.25 22.74
CA GLU A 760 -30.69 6.36 22.91
C GLU A 760 -30.07 6.37 24.32
N PRO A 761 -28.72 6.43 24.46
CA PRO A 761 -28.05 6.37 25.75
C PRO A 761 -28.08 7.69 26.56
N LYS A 762 -28.92 8.67 26.16
CA LYS A 762 -28.93 10.05 26.69
C LYS A 762 -29.07 10.16 28.22
N TYR A 763 -29.70 9.17 28.86
CA TYR A 763 -29.96 9.16 30.31
C TYR A 763 -29.33 7.96 31.03
N TRP A 764 -28.46 7.22 30.34
CA TRP A 764 -27.84 6.05 30.93
C TRP A 764 -26.78 6.46 31.94
N LYS A 765 -26.68 5.70 33.04
CA LYS A 765 -25.54 5.79 33.95
C LYS A 765 -24.77 4.50 33.88
N VAL A 766 -23.45 4.60 33.75
CA VAL A 766 -22.59 3.43 33.61
C VAL A 766 -21.61 3.30 34.75
N SER A 767 -21.28 2.06 35.10
CA SER A 767 -20.25 1.76 36.09
C SER A 767 -19.54 0.44 35.77
N ALA A 768 -18.32 0.28 36.27
CA ALA A 768 -17.54 -0.92 36.11
C ALA A 768 -16.67 -1.14 37.36
N ASN A 769 -16.30 -2.39 37.66
CA ASN A 769 -15.40 -2.67 38.78
C ASN A 769 -13.95 -2.25 38.50
N VAL A 770 -13.60 -2.09 37.22
CA VAL A 770 -12.28 -1.66 36.75
C VAL A 770 -12.44 -0.48 35.80
N ASN A 771 -11.45 0.41 35.84
CA ASN A 771 -11.41 1.60 34.99
C ASN A 771 -12.74 2.38 34.94
N ALA A 772 -13.41 2.52 36.10
CA ALA A 772 -14.74 3.13 36.18
C ALA A 772 -14.79 4.56 35.61
N ARG A 773 -13.66 5.28 35.62
CA ARG A 773 -13.53 6.63 35.07
C ARG A 773 -13.73 6.69 33.55
N ALA A 774 -13.47 5.59 32.84
CA ALA A 774 -13.65 5.50 31.39
C ALA A 774 -14.98 4.84 30.99
N ALA A 775 -15.85 4.46 31.95
CA ALA A 775 -17.06 3.70 31.65
C ALA A 775 -18.00 4.44 30.67
N GLU A 776 -18.10 5.77 30.78
CA GLU A 776 -18.92 6.63 29.90
C GLU A 776 -18.50 6.53 28.42
N MET A 777 -17.23 6.21 28.14
CA MET A 777 -16.73 6.05 26.77
C MET A 777 -17.32 4.83 26.05
N ALA A 778 -18.01 3.93 26.76
CA ALA A 778 -18.67 2.78 26.16
C ALA A 778 -20.09 3.08 25.65
N VAL A 779 -20.61 4.30 25.85
CA VAL A 779 -21.98 4.69 25.47
C VAL A 779 -22.04 6.12 24.92
N ASP A 780 -20.90 6.68 24.50
CA ASP A 780 -20.77 8.09 24.08
C ASP A 780 -21.10 8.35 22.59
N GLY A 781 -21.41 7.28 21.85
CA GLY A 781 -21.73 7.32 20.42
C GLY A 781 -20.51 7.47 19.51
N LYS A 782 -19.29 7.30 20.01
CA LYS A 782 -18.03 7.40 19.26
C LYS A 782 -17.26 6.09 19.34
N VAL A 783 -17.34 5.29 18.28
CA VAL A 783 -16.57 4.04 18.16
C VAL A 783 -15.02 4.21 18.22
N SER A 784 -14.49 5.44 18.19
CA SER A 784 -13.06 5.73 18.39
C SER A 784 -12.62 5.76 19.86
N THR A 785 -13.56 5.96 20.79
CA THR A 785 -13.34 5.91 22.24
C THR A 785 -13.76 4.55 22.78
N ARG A 786 -13.29 4.18 23.99
CA ARG A 786 -13.60 2.89 24.60
C ARG A 786 -13.45 2.89 26.12
N TRP A 787 -14.25 2.08 26.79
CA TRP A 787 -13.89 1.52 28.08
C TRP A 787 -13.02 0.28 27.88
N THR A 788 -12.07 0.04 28.79
CA THR A 788 -11.19 -1.15 28.77
C THR A 788 -10.80 -1.54 30.19
N THR A 789 -10.52 -2.82 30.41
CA THR A 789 -10.05 -3.36 31.70
C THR A 789 -8.66 -2.84 32.13
N ASP A 790 -7.89 -2.20 31.23
CA ASP A 790 -6.48 -1.78 31.42
C ASP A 790 -5.50 -2.90 31.80
N ARG A 791 -5.96 -4.15 31.70
CA ARG A 791 -5.18 -5.38 31.90
C ARG A 791 -5.84 -6.55 31.16
N PRO A 792 -5.13 -7.68 30.97
CA PRO A 792 -5.74 -8.90 30.44
C PRO A 792 -6.95 -9.38 31.26
N GLN A 793 -7.89 -10.07 30.61
CA GLN A 793 -9.23 -10.40 31.15
C GLN A 793 -9.14 -11.32 32.37
N ARG A 794 -9.94 -11.02 33.41
CA ARG A 794 -10.09 -11.88 34.60
C ARG A 794 -11.56 -12.24 34.85
N PRO A 795 -11.83 -13.47 35.32
CA PRO A 795 -13.17 -13.85 35.77
C PRO A 795 -13.65 -12.91 36.90
N GLY A 796 -14.90 -12.47 36.81
CA GLY A 796 -15.54 -11.55 37.75
C GLY A 796 -15.48 -10.07 37.38
N ASP A 797 -14.71 -9.66 36.36
CA ASP A 797 -14.76 -8.27 35.87
C ASP A 797 -16.17 -7.96 35.32
N PHE A 798 -16.71 -6.77 35.60
CA PHE A 798 -18.07 -6.40 35.20
C PHE A 798 -18.20 -4.96 34.69
N PHE A 799 -19.19 -4.78 33.82
CA PHE A 799 -19.70 -3.49 33.32
C PHE A 799 -21.21 -3.43 33.52
N GLN A 800 -21.74 -2.30 33.96
CA GLN A 800 -23.16 -2.12 34.29
C GLN A 800 -23.72 -0.83 33.69
N VAL A 801 -24.98 -0.92 33.24
CA VAL A 801 -25.81 0.18 32.73
C VAL A 801 -27.06 0.31 33.61
N ASP A 802 -27.44 1.52 34.00
CA ASP A 802 -28.77 1.93 34.46
C ASP A 802 -29.41 2.79 33.35
N LEU A 803 -30.52 2.32 32.77
CA LEU A 803 -31.26 3.02 31.72
C LEU A 803 -32.06 4.24 32.22
N GLY A 804 -32.10 4.47 33.53
CA GLY A 804 -32.87 5.53 34.19
C GLY A 804 -34.36 5.22 34.36
N LYS A 805 -34.92 4.36 33.51
CA LYS A 805 -36.30 3.85 33.55
C LYS A 805 -36.36 2.41 33.04
N VAL A 806 -37.39 1.67 33.44
CA VAL A 806 -37.66 0.33 32.90
C VAL A 806 -38.01 0.46 31.41
N GLN A 807 -37.32 -0.30 30.57
CA GLN A 807 -37.55 -0.38 29.13
C GLN A 807 -37.59 -1.85 28.69
N THR A 808 -38.42 -2.14 27.69
CA THR A 808 -38.48 -3.47 27.08
C THR A 808 -37.36 -3.63 26.06
N VAL A 809 -36.37 -4.46 26.38
CA VAL A 809 -35.18 -4.70 25.55
C VAL A 809 -35.25 -6.12 24.98
N SER A 810 -34.85 -6.29 23.72
CA SER A 810 -34.83 -7.60 23.03
C SER A 810 -33.45 -8.01 22.49
N ALA A 811 -32.51 -7.07 22.43
CA ALA A 811 -31.15 -7.37 22.05
C ALA A 811 -30.16 -6.36 22.61
N LEU A 812 -28.89 -6.78 22.64
CA LEU A 812 -27.74 -5.91 22.86
C LEU A 812 -26.67 -6.15 21.80
N ARG A 813 -25.84 -5.15 21.56
CA ARG A 813 -24.61 -5.24 20.77
C ARG A 813 -23.47 -4.53 21.50
N CYS A 814 -22.36 -5.23 21.69
CA CYS A 814 -21.09 -4.69 22.16
C CYS A 814 -20.17 -4.52 20.97
N ARG A 815 -19.75 -3.28 20.69
CA ARG A 815 -18.77 -2.97 19.66
C ARG A 815 -17.39 -2.89 20.29
N VAL A 816 -16.39 -3.43 19.61
CA VAL A 816 -14.99 -3.34 20.07
C VAL A 816 -14.11 -2.51 19.13
N GLY A 817 -14.68 -1.92 18.07
CA GLY A 817 -14.01 -0.92 17.24
C GLY A 817 -12.68 -1.42 16.66
N SER A 818 -11.62 -0.63 16.87
CA SER A 818 -10.25 -0.98 16.45
C SER A 818 -9.60 -2.08 17.30
N SER A 819 -10.21 -2.46 18.43
CA SER A 819 -9.67 -3.39 19.43
C SER A 819 -10.19 -4.81 19.22
N ARG A 820 -9.98 -5.36 18.02
CA ARG A 820 -10.69 -6.56 17.52
C ARG A 820 -10.51 -7.81 18.39
N ASN A 821 -9.41 -7.93 19.13
CA ASN A 821 -9.13 -9.09 19.97
C ASN A 821 -9.61 -8.92 21.41
N ASP A 822 -10.06 -7.73 21.80
CA ASP A 822 -10.48 -7.37 23.17
C ASP A 822 -11.96 -7.73 23.47
N PHE A 823 -12.54 -8.68 22.73
CA PHE A 823 -13.89 -9.18 23.02
C PHE A 823 -13.89 -10.07 24.27
N PRO A 824 -14.97 -10.07 25.08
CA PRO A 824 -15.01 -10.88 26.29
C PRO A 824 -15.05 -12.40 26.02
N ARG A 825 -14.26 -13.22 26.74
CA ARG A 825 -14.18 -14.69 26.55
C ARG A 825 -15.30 -15.52 27.20
N GLY A 826 -16.03 -14.97 28.17
CA GLY A 826 -17.10 -15.69 28.88
C GLY A 826 -18.17 -14.75 29.42
N LEU A 827 -18.78 -13.96 28.54
CA LEU A 827 -19.72 -12.91 28.94
C LEU A 827 -21.07 -13.49 29.38
N VAL A 828 -21.41 -13.28 30.65
CA VAL A 828 -22.73 -13.57 31.22
C VAL A 828 -23.47 -12.27 31.46
N LEU A 829 -24.79 -12.30 31.23
CA LEU A 829 -25.64 -11.13 31.33
C LEU A 829 -26.67 -11.35 32.42
N ALA A 830 -26.89 -10.33 33.24
CA ALA A 830 -27.96 -10.27 34.21
C ALA A 830 -28.70 -8.95 34.09
N TYR A 831 -30.01 -8.96 34.31
CA TYR A 831 -30.84 -7.77 34.26
C TYR A 831 -31.67 -7.62 35.53
N SER A 832 -32.12 -6.40 35.80
CA SER A 832 -32.95 -6.08 36.97
C SER A 832 -33.83 -4.87 36.68
N GLU A 833 -35.02 -4.82 37.26
CA GLU A 833 -35.89 -3.64 37.23
C GLU A 833 -35.62 -2.67 38.41
N ASP A 834 -35.15 -3.20 39.55
CA ASP A 834 -35.00 -2.48 40.82
C ASP A 834 -33.53 -2.30 41.27
N GLY A 835 -32.59 -3.00 40.64
CA GLY A 835 -31.16 -3.00 40.96
C GLY A 835 -30.79 -3.92 42.14
N ILE A 836 -31.77 -4.54 42.78
CA ILE A 836 -31.61 -5.41 43.96
C ILE A 836 -31.78 -6.88 43.55
N LYS A 837 -32.86 -7.21 42.85
CA LYS A 837 -33.15 -8.56 42.36
C LYS A 837 -32.66 -8.72 40.94
N TRP A 838 -31.71 -9.61 40.72
CA TRP A 838 -31.10 -9.85 39.42
C TRP A 838 -31.56 -11.18 38.83
N SER A 839 -32.00 -11.13 37.59
CA SER A 839 -32.36 -12.31 36.79
C SER A 839 -31.28 -12.55 35.73
N PRO A 840 -30.86 -13.81 35.50
CA PRO A 840 -29.96 -14.12 34.41
C PRO A 840 -30.68 -13.91 33.07
N LEU A 841 -29.95 -13.39 32.09
CA LEU A 841 -30.43 -13.30 30.72
C LEU A 841 -29.93 -14.53 29.96
N VAL A 842 -30.86 -15.33 29.44
CA VAL A 842 -30.53 -16.61 28.80
C VAL A 842 -29.92 -16.37 27.42
N GLY A 843 -28.70 -16.84 27.22
CA GLY A 843 -27.99 -16.75 25.96
C GLY A 843 -26.51 -16.40 26.15
N GLN A 844 -25.75 -16.44 25.06
CA GLN A 844 -24.34 -16.05 25.02
C GLN A 844 -24.15 -15.09 23.86
N PRO A 845 -23.57 -13.88 24.08
CA PRO A 845 -23.22 -12.98 22.99
C PRO A 845 -22.35 -13.68 21.95
N ARG A 846 -22.67 -13.49 20.67
CA ARG A 846 -21.97 -14.10 19.53
C ARG A 846 -21.44 -13.01 18.61
N PRO A 847 -20.37 -13.29 17.83
CA PRO A 847 -19.88 -12.35 16.83
C PRO A 847 -20.99 -11.96 15.83
N VAL A 848 -21.11 -10.66 15.57
CA VAL A 848 -22.14 -10.10 14.66
C VAL A 848 -21.66 -10.06 13.22
N LEU A 849 -20.34 -9.96 13.04
CA LEU A 849 -19.73 -9.95 11.72
C LEU A 849 -19.47 -11.37 11.28
N LEU A 850 -19.74 -11.61 10.01
CA LEU A 850 -19.37 -12.85 9.35
C LEU A 850 -18.22 -12.55 8.40
N ARG A 851 -17.23 -13.43 8.33
CA ARG A 851 -16.17 -13.35 7.34
C ARG A 851 -16.56 -14.19 6.13
N TRP A 852 -16.50 -13.57 4.96
CA TRP A 852 -16.59 -14.27 3.69
C TRP A 852 -15.24 -14.89 3.33
N THR A 853 -15.23 -16.19 3.04
CA THR A 853 -14.02 -16.94 2.67
C THR A 853 -13.92 -17.25 1.17
N GLY A 854 -14.90 -16.81 0.38
CA GLY A 854 -15.09 -17.22 -1.02
C GLY A 854 -15.96 -18.48 -1.18
N GLU A 855 -16.00 -19.37 -0.18
CA GLU A 855 -16.79 -20.63 -0.24
C GLU A 855 -17.83 -20.72 0.88
N THR A 856 -17.55 -20.16 2.05
CA THR A 856 -18.41 -20.23 3.22
C THR A 856 -18.33 -18.97 4.08
N LEU A 857 -19.20 -18.93 5.08
CA LEU A 857 -19.20 -17.93 6.14
C LEU A 857 -18.61 -18.50 7.42
N LEU A 858 -17.85 -17.66 8.10
CA LEU A 858 -17.39 -17.91 9.46
C LEU A 858 -17.85 -16.76 10.35
N SER A 859 -18.38 -17.05 11.53
CA SER A 859 -18.50 -16.01 12.54
C SER A 859 -17.12 -15.58 13.00
N GLY A 860 -17.01 -14.35 13.47
CA GLY A 860 -15.79 -13.87 14.08
C GLY A 860 -15.74 -12.36 14.07
N GLY A 861 -14.58 -11.84 14.45
CA GLY A 861 -14.41 -10.41 14.56
C GLY A 861 -14.96 -9.89 15.89
N GLY A 862 -14.70 -8.61 16.10
CA GLY A 862 -14.69 -8.05 17.44
C GLY A 862 -16.05 -7.68 18.03
N ASP A 863 -17.05 -7.34 17.20
CA ASP A 863 -18.36 -6.91 17.70
C ASP A 863 -19.19 -8.15 18.10
N LEU A 864 -19.72 -8.16 19.32
CA LEU A 864 -20.58 -9.22 19.86
C LEU A 864 -22.03 -8.74 19.99
N ALA A 865 -23.00 -9.62 19.81
CA ALA A 865 -24.39 -9.33 20.16
C ALA A 865 -25.12 -10.53 20.71
N LEU A 866 -26.14 -10.23 21.51
CA LEU A 866 -27.09 -11.22 21.98
C LEU A 866 -28.51 -10.72 21.72
N ALA A 867 -29.32 -11.62 21.21
CA ALA A 867 -30.75 -11.48 21.12
C ALA A 867 -31.46 -12.37 22.12
N PHE A 868 -32.58 -11.90 22.65
CA PHE A 868 -33.34 -12.58 23.68
C PHE A 868 -34.82 -12.21 23.60
N THR A 869 -35.68 -13.03 24.22
CA THR A 869 -37.09 -12.70 24.38
C THR A 869 -37.22 -11.32 25.03
N PRO A 870 -38.08 -10.41 24.53
CA PRO A 870 -38.21 -9.08 25.10
C PRO A 870 -38.42 -9.11 26.63
N VAL A 871 -37.54 -8.46 27.39
CA VAL A 871 -37.62 -8.37 28.86
C VAL A 871 -37.71 -6.92 29.32
N PRO A 872 -38.53 -6.62 30.34
CA PRO A 872 -38.49 -5.32 31.02
C PRO A 872 -37.22 -5.26 31.88
N LEU A 873 -36.36 -4.28 31.63
CA LEU A 873 -35.18 -4.04 32.47
C LEU A 873 -34.91 -2.56 32.64
N ARG A 874 -34.35 -2.19 33.79
CA ARG A 874 -33.75 -0.87 34.04
C ARG A 874 -32.23 -0.98 34.16
N TYR A 875 -31.76 -2.04 34.81
CA TYR A 875 -30.34 -2.31 35.01
C TYR A 875 -29.92 -3.52 34.17
N LEU A 876 -28.76 -3.40 33.54
CA LEU A 876 -28.10 -4.48 32.81
C LEU A 876 -26.66 -4.60 33.31
N ARG A 877 -26.23 -5.82 33.66
CA ARG A 877 -24.87 -6.12 34.07
C ARG A 877 -24.26 -7.17 33.15
N LEU A 878 -23.09 -6.83 32.60
CA LEU A 878 -22.22 -7.66 31.79
C LEU A 878 -21.11 -8.17 32.71
N ILE A 879 -20.97 -9.49 32.84
CA ILE A 879 -20.00 -10.13 33.72
C ILE A 879 -19.09 -11.01 32.88
N GLN A 880 -17.80 -10.69 32.87
CA GLN A 880 -16.77 -11.53 32.28
C GLN A 880 -16.46 -12.69 33.22
N ASN A 881 -16.80 -13.92 32.84
CA ASN A 881 -16.41 -15.12 33.58
C ASN A 881 -15.26 -15.89 32.93
N GLY A 882 -14.85 -15.51 31.72
CA GLY A 882 -13.69 -16.07 31.03
C GLY A 882 -12.39 -15.34 31.38
N GLN A 883 -11.29 -15.85 30.82
CA GLN A 883 -9.95 -15.29 30.99
C GLN A 883 -9.19 -15.27 29.66
N ASP A 884 -8.31 -14.29 29.48
CA ASP A 884 -7.34 -14.23 28.37
C ASP A 884 -6.04 -13.63 28.92
N PRO A 885 -4.87 -14.28 28.71
CA PRO A 885 -3.60 -13.83 29.28
C PRO A 885 -2.94 -12.67 28.52
N VAL A 886 -3.39 -12.38 27.28
CA VAL A 886 -2.77 -11.38 26.41
C VAL A 886 -3.72 -10.21 26.16
N TYR A 887 -4.98 -10.51 25.85
CA TYR A 887 -5.95 -9.51 25.41
C TYR A 887 -6.80 -8.98 26.56
N TYR A 888 -7.23 -7.73 26.39
CA TYR A 888 -8.00 -6.98 27.38
C TYR A 888 -9.49 -7.27 27.15
N TRP A 889 -10.38 -6.75 27.98
CA TRP A 889 -11.79 -6.63 27.60
C TRP A 889 -12.09 -5.16 27.38
N SER A 890 -12.56 -4.82 26.18
CA SER A 890 -12.86 -3.46 25.77
C SER A 890 -14.31 -3.37 25.26
N ILE A 891 -14.96 -2.24 25.52
CA ILE A 891 -16.26 -1.87 24.96
C ILE A 891 -16.11 -0.47 24.36
N HIS A 892 -16.14 -0.38 23.04
CA HIS A 892 -16.18 0.90 22.33
C HIS A 892 -17.59 1.48 22.33
N GLU A 893 -18.61 0.65 22.09
CA GLU A 893 -20.01 1.06 22.21
C GLU A 893 -20.87 -0.11 22.71
N LEU A 894 -21.77 0.15 23.63
CA LEU A 894 -22.84 -0.74 24.06
C LEU A 894 -24.17 -0.20 23.56
N GLU A 895 -24.82 -0.95 22.67
CA GLU A 895 -26.11 -0.59 22.09
C GLU A 895 -27.17 -1.57 22.58
N LEU A 896 -28.33 -1.07 23.00
CA LEU A 896 -29.49 -1.87 23.37
C LEU A 896 -30.63 -1.60 22.40
N PHE A 897 -31.44 -2.61 22.11
CA PHE A 897 -32.49 -2.52 21.10
C PHE A 897 -33.86 -2.80 21.71
N GLN A 898 -34.82 -1.94 21.37
CA GLN A 898 -36.20 -2.05 21.83
C GLN A 898 -36.83 -3.35 21.33
N GLY A 899 -37.49 -4.07 22.23
CA GLY A 899 -38.36 -5.18 21.85
C GLY A 899 -39.65 -4.66 21.22
N ARG A 900 -39.99 -5.17 20.03
CA ARG A 900 -41.38 -5.09 19.56
C ARG A 900 -42.19 -6.16 20.31
N PRO A 901 -43.36 -5.83 20.86
CA PRO A 901 -44.22 -6.79 21.54
C PRO A 901 -44.66 -7.93 20.61
#